data_AF-A0A2V8A7Q8-F1
#
_entry.id   AF-A0A2V8A7Q8-F1
#
_cell.length_a   1.000
_cell.length_b   1.000
_cell.length_c   1.000
_cell.angle_alpha   90.00
_cell.angle_beta   90.00
_cell.angle_gamma   90.00
#
_symmetry.space_group_name_H-M   'P 1'
#
loop_
_entity.id
_entity.type
_entity.pdbx_description
1 polymer ?
#
loop_
_entity_poly.entity_id
_entity_poly.type
_entity_poly.pdbx_seq_one_letter_code
_entity_poly.pdbx_strand_id
1 'polypeptide(L)'
;MRRFGATLIAALIVALSPTPDLHAQAKDNVDVFLRRIEQILQRSDARAYLALHSESANRTRALDFASSELLPRATHAVIQERDREPLPGTLPGNGYRLMVDTFVDFGASGRIATWRLDIKRAGSPGADDEWVIAEEEKISSVENLYRLALNTTKQFSARGLKISAEDIDLTLAEGSVFVSDIDIGVTGIMLLGRGTLNFHPAPDTEKGQVKIFCGSEALDTSFSAAYIRVNPGDFGSVVNAAALQPVPIDPRELKRAQALFQSEATKSFIIDLGDLSRDAWSLLPGVGDFVAEIHTRKYDTLTYARSASEAEDITLFDRKRKHNISIYASKDKIARRGRFYNEDELTDYDVLDYDVDVVAMPDRQWIDGHAIMRLRVRAYGLATLSLRLADPLVVSSIVSREYGRLFGIRVRNQNLLVVSLPTFVPRDTQITLTVNYAGRLEPQAPDRETIRPGQVAEDLPMMAAEKSFLYSNRSYWYPQATVSDYATAKLRLTVPNGIDCVASGELEPGYPVPIEPGGGYPARKLYVFTASQPLRYLSFIMSRFTRAETATVAFPAREVRLKPNASGSSSGGNSSGTPPGGAAPSGISYKSLNLSVESNPRQVQRGRDLAERAGDIAQFYNSIIGDCPYSGVTLALIESDLPGGHSPGYFVALNQPLPMSTLVWRNDPVAFSGFPDFFIAHEIAHQWWGQAVGWRNYHEQWLSEGFAQYFAALYAQHQRGDDVFQSVLRQMRKTAMDKSDQGPVYLGYRLGHIRDESRVFRALVYNKGAAVLHMLRRLVGDEPFFRGLQRFYTVSRFKKVGTEEFRSAIEMETGRNLDRFFERWIYGSTLPKLKFAYRVEGSDLVVHVEQIGSEIFDVPLPLTLQYTDRKPVDVVVFVTDRAIDQRIPLAGTLRGVDFNKEDGCLADVVK
;
A
#
# COMPACT_ATOMS: atom_id res chain seq x y z
N MET A 1 -18.21 55.43 -1.77
CA MET A 1 -19.30 56.38 -1.39
C MET A 1 -20.58 55.91 -2.08
N ARG A 2 -21.53 55.31 -1.34
CA ARG A 2 -22.90 55.82 -1.02
C ARG A 2 -23.69 56.21 -2.30
N ARG A 3 -24.88 55.67 -2.64
CA ARG A 3 -26.13 55.42 -1.86
C ARG A 3 -27.04 54.41 -2.62
N PHE A 4 -27.57 53.38 -1.95
CA PHE A 4 -28.96 53.18 -1.46
C PHE A 4 -30.10 53.12 -2.49
N GLY A 5 -30.88 52.03 -2.42
CA GLY A 5 -32.24 51.90 -2.98
C GLY A 5 -32.83 50.52 -2.66
N ALA A 6 -33.59 50.43 -1.57
CA ALA A 6 -34.38 49.26 -1.20
C ALA A 6 -35.69 49.19 -2.00
N THR A 7 -36.27 47.99 -2.09
CA THR A 7 -37.66 47.60 -1.75
C THR A 7 -38.37 46.71 -2.78
N LEU A 8 -38.91 45.61 -2.23
CA LEU A 8 -40.20 44.95 -2.51
C LEU A 8 -40.19 43.62 -3.31
N ILE A 9 -40.50 42.59 -2.53
CA ILE A 9 -40.80 41.19 -2.85
C ILE A 9 -42.26 41.08 -3.29
N ALA A 10 -42.54 40.29 -4.32
CA ALA A 10 -43.84 39.66 -4.54
C ALA A 10 -43.64 38.22 -5.05
N ALA A 11 -44.18 37.27 -4.30
CA ALA A 11 -44.08 35.84 -4.49
C ALA A 11 -45.10 35.31 -5.52
N LEU A 12 -44.73 34.25 -6.25
CA LEU A 12 -45.70 33.31 -6.81
C LEU A 12 -45.17 31.87 -6.63
N ILE A 13 -46.00 31.07 -5.95
CA ILE A 13 -45.76 29.69 -5.49
C ILE A 13 -46.20 28.70 -6.57
N VAL A 14 -45.39 27.70 -6.90
CA VAL A 14 -45.85 26.37 -7.36
C VAL A 14 -44.93 25.28 -6.77
N ALA A 15 -45.57 24.21 -6.30
CA ALA A 15 -45.12 23.21 -5.36
C ALA A 15 -43.99 22.27 -5.83
N LEU A 16 -43.02 22.04 -4.95
CA LEU A 16 -42.17 20.85 -4.92
C LEU A 16 -42.51 20.04 -3.66
N SER A 17 -42.69 18.74 -3.84
CA SER A 17 -42.77 17.75 -2.76
C SER A 17 -41.49 17.79 -1.91
N PRO A 18 -41.57 17.61 -0.57
CA PRO A 18 -40.47 17.94 0.32
C PRO A 18 -39.36 16.88 0.26
N THR A 19 -38.18 17.30 -0.17
CA THR A 19 -36.92 16.80 0.40
C THR A 19 -36.88 17.21 1.88
N PRO A 20 -36.47 16.35 2.82
CA PRO A 20 -36.27 16.79 4.20
C PRO A 20 -35.18 17.87 4.21
N ASP A 21 -35.60 19.05 4.61
CA ASP A 21 -34.84 20.29 4.60
C ASP A 21 -33.73 20.22 5.67
N LEU A 22 -32.47 20.12 5.24
CA LEU A 22 -31.28 20.19 6.11
C LEU A 22 -31.07 21.58 6.75
N HIS A 23 -31.98 22.53 6.51
CA HIS A 23 -31.97 23.88 7.08
C HIS A 23 -33.25 24.26 7.83
N ALA A 24 -34.02 23.27 8.29
CA ALA A 24 -35.04 23.47 9.32
C ALA A 24 -34.63 22.80 10.65
N GLN A 25 -33.46 23.19 11.21
CA GLN A 25 -33.26 23.12 12.66
C GLN A 25 -34.26 24.11 13.28
N ALA A 26 -35.50 23.65 13.50
CA ALA A 26 -36.38 24.29 14.45
C ALA A 26 -35.60 24.43 15.77
N LYS A 27 -35.78 25.54 16.49
CA LYS A 27 -35.18 25.82 17.81
C LYS A 27 -35.66 24.81 18.86
N ASP A 28 -35.33 23.55 18.71
CA ASP A 28 -35.68 22.48 19.63
C ASP A 28 -34.83 22.54 20.91
N ASN A 29 -33.79 23.39 20.93
CA ASN A 29 -32.90 23.68 22.05
C ASN A 29 -32.03 22.49 22.52
N VAL A 30 -31.83 21.47 21.67
CA VAL A 30 -30.89 20.38 21.99
C VAL A 30 -29.47 20.91 22.19
N ASP A 31 -29.01 21.87 21.39
CA ASP A 31 -27.70 22.53 21.58
C ASP A 31 -27.56 23.25 22.93
N VAL A 32 -28.68 23.75 23.48
CA VAL A 32 -28.70 24.37 24.81
C VAL A 32 -28.56 23.30 25.88
N PHE A 33 -29.26 22.17 25.71
CA PHE A 33 -29.16 21.01 26.59
C PHE A 33 -27.75 20.40 26.60
N LEU A 34 -27.12 20.22 25.43
CA LEU A 34 -25.75 19.71 25.33
C LEU A 34 -24.75 20.68 25.98
N ARG A 35 -24.87 22.00 25.77
CA ARG A 35 -24.05 22.99 26.49
C ARG A 35 -24.24 22.95 28.00
N ARG A 36 -25.43 22.60 28.49
CA ARG A 36 -25.66 22.37 29.93
C ARG A 36 -24.89 21.14 30.43
N ILE A 37 -24.91 20.04 29.67
CA ILE A 37 -24.08 18.84 29.97
C ILE A 37 -22.60 19.20 29.96
N GLU A 38 -22.13 20.00 29.00
CA GLU A 38 -20.74 20.45 28.92
C GLU A 38 -20.29 21.18 30.20
N GLN A 39 -21.10 22.12 30.69
CA GLN A 39 -20.84 22.84 31.93
C GLN A 39 -20.83 21.92 33.16
N ILE A 40 -21.70 20.91 33.16
CA ILE A 40 -21.77 19.90 34.23
C ILE A 40 -20.51 19.03 34.22
N LEU A 41 -20.05 18.59 33.03
CA LEU A 41 -18.81 17.85 32.86
C LEU A 41 -17.60 18.64 33.34
N GLN A 42 -17.50 19.91 32.95
CA GLN A 42 -16.40 20.77 33.36
C GLN A 42 -16.35 21.00 34.88
N ARG A 43 -17.50 20.98 35.57
CA ARG A 43 -17.59 21.10 37.03
C ARG A 43 -17.49 19.77 37.77
N SER A 44 -17.48 18.65 37.05
CA SER A 44 -17.59 17.30 37.60
C SER A 44 -18.81 17.16 38.55
N ASP A 45 -19.94 17.81 38.23
CA ASP A 45 -21.11 17.89 39.12
C ASP A 45 -22.09 16.72 38.89
N ALA A 46 -21.80 15.58 39.52
CA ALA A 46 -22.64 14.40 39.44
C ALA A 46 -24.09 14.64 39.88
N ARG A 47 -24.34 15.54 40.83
CA ARG A 47 -25.72 15.84 41.28
C ARG A 47 -26.49 16.58 40.21
N ALA A 48 -25.88 17.58 39.57
CA ALA A 48 -26.50 18.29 38.46
C ALA A 48 -26.74 17.38 37.25
N TYR A 49 -25.84 16.43 36.96
CA TYR A 49 -26.03 15.44 35.91
C TYR A 49 -27.24 14.53 36.20
N LEU A 50 -27.32 13.98 37.41
CA LEU A 50 -28.45 13.13 37.82
C LEU A 50 -29.78 13.90 37.79
N ALA A 51 -29.78 15.21 38.04
CA ALA A 51 -30.96 16.05 37.93
C ALA A 51 -31.49 16.21 36.48
N LEU A 52 -30.67 15.92 35.46
CA LEU A 52 -31.11 15.90 34.06
C LEU A 52 -31.90 14.64 33.69
N HIS A 53 -31.97 13.62 34.56
CA HIS A 53 -32.63 12.37 34.22
C HIS A 53 -34.12 12.42 34.53
N SER A 54 -34.92 11.88 33.60
CA SER A 54 -36.36 11.72 33.76
C SER A 54 -36.71 10.83 34.96
N GLU A 55 -37.93 10.94 35.48
CA GLU A 55 -38.41 10.10 36.59
C GLU A 55 -38.39 8.60 36.25
N SER A 56 -38.54 8.25 34.97
CA SER A 56 -38.51 6.87 34.48
C SER A 56 -37.10 6.31 34.22
N ALA A 57 -36.05 7.13 34.35
CA ALA A 57 -34.69 6.69 34.07
C ALA A 57 -34.16 5.73 35.16
N ASN A 58 -33.29 4.79 34.77
CA ASN A 58 -32.67 3.88 35.71
C ASN A 58 -31.62 4.61 36.56
N ARG A 59 -31.97 4.94 37.81
CA ARG A 59 -31.10 5.70 38.71
C ARG A 59 -29.76 5.04 39.01
N THR A 60 -29.70 3.71 39.09
CA THR A 60 -28.44 2.99 39.33
C THR A 60 -27.51 3.13 38.15
N ARG A 61 -28.00 2.91 36.91
CA ARG A 61 -27.21 3.12 35.69
C ARG A 61 -26.73 4.56 35.55
N ALA A 62 -27.58 5.54 35.87
CA ALA A 62 -27.22 6.96 35.83
C ALA A 62 -26.12 7.31 36.85
N LEU A 63 -26.16 6.71 38.04
CA LEU A 63 -25.11 6.85 39.04
C LEU A 63 -23.79 6.23 38.57
N ASP A 64 -23.84 5.01 38.04
CA ASP A 64 -22.66 4.32 37.51
C ASP A 64 -22.04 5.10 36.36
N PHE A 65 -22.86 5.54 35.40
CA PHE A 65 -22.46 6.37 34.28
C PHE A 65 -21.80 7.67 34.76
N ALA A 66 -22.48 8.41 35.65
CA ALA A 66 -21.94 9.66 36.20
C ALA A 66 -20.61 9.45 36.92
N SER A 67 -20.47 8.38 37.70
CA SER A 67 -19.22 8.06 38.41
C SER A 67 -18.07 7.74 37.44
N SER A 68 -18.38 7.16 36.28
CA SER A 68 -17.40 6.78 35.28
C SER A 68 -17.01 7.92 34.34
N GLU A 69 -17.92 8.87 34.07
CA GLU A 69 -17.71 9.93 33.08
C GLU A 69 -17.41 11.31 33.70
N LEU A 70 -17.98 11.65 34.85
CA LEU A 70 -17.74 12.94 35.53
C LEU A 70 -16.54 12.82 36.48
N LEU A 71 -15.38 12.57 35.90
CA LEU A 71 -14.13 12.48 36.63
C LEU A 71 -13.75 13.84 37.25
N PRO A 72 -13.15 13.86 38.47
CA PRO A 72 -12.77 15.10 39.12
C PRO A 72 -11.62 15.80 38.37
N ARG A 73 -11.47 17.11 38.60
CA ARG A 73 -10.39 17.98 38.06
C ARG A 73 -10.48 18.25 36.55
N ALA A 74 -11.67 18.14 35.96
CA ALA A 74 -11.90 18.65 34.61
C ALA A 74 -11.59 20.17 34.57
N THR A 75 -10.82 20.59 33.58
CA THR A 75 -10.44 22.00 33.34
C THR A 75 -11.22 22.56 32.17
N HIS A 76 -11.47 21.74 31.17
CA HIS A 76 -12.28 22.03 30.00
C HIS A 76 -13.02 20.76 29.57
N ALA A 77 -14.23 20.93 29.04
CA ALA A 77 -15.01 19.86 28.45
C ALA A 77 -15.65 20.39 27.17
N VAL A 78 -15.76 19.53 26.17
CA VAL A 78 -16.48 19.79 24.92
C VAL A 78 -17.40 18.61 24.68
N ILE A 79 -18.65 18.88 24.32
CA ILE A 79 -19.59 17.86 23.85
C ILE A 79 -20.11 18.25 22.47
N GLN A 80 -19.93 17.35 21.52
CA GLN A 80 -20.34 17.58 20.14
C GLN A 80 -21.40 16.56 19.74
N GLU A 81 -22.56 17.04 19.32
CA GLU A 81 -23.55 16.19 18.67
C GLU A 81 -22.98 15.69 17.36
N ARG A 82 -23.06 14.37 17.18
CA ARG A 82 -22.61 13.70 15.97
C ARG A 82 -23.77 13.12 15.18
N ASP A 83 -24.84 12.71 15.85
CA ASP A 83 -26.04 12.18 15.20
C ASP A 83 -27.27 12.31 16.07
N ARG A 84 -28.44 12.26 15.42
CA ARG A 84 -29.75 12.39 16.03
C ARG A 84 -30.80 11.60 15.27
N GLU A 85 -31.44 10.68 15.97
CA GLU A 85 -32.59 9.92 15.47
C GLU A 85 -33.84 10.18 16.32
N PRO A 86 -35.06 10.15 15.76
CA PRO A 86 -36.29 10.19 16.57
C PRO A 86 -36.35 9.02 17.55
N LEU A 87 -36.70 9.27 18.81
CA LEU A 87 -36.76 8.23 19.84
C LEU A 87 -38.06 7.41 19.69
N PRO A 88 -38.00 6.08 19.47
CA PRO A 88 -39.19 5.25 19.38
C PRO A 88 -40.07 5.35 20.63
N GLY A 89 -41.39 5.43 20.45
CA GLY A 89 -42.35 5.58 21.54
C GLY A 89 -42.56 7.04 22.02
N THR A 90 -41.95 8.02 21.37
CA THR A 90 -42.23 9.45 21.57
C THR A 90 -42.95 10.07 20.37
N LEU A 91 -43.69 11.16 20.59
CA LEU A 91 -44.25 11.95 19.50
C LEU A 91 -43.12 12.62 18.70
N PRO A 92 -43.26 12.82 17.37
CA PRO A 92 -42.28 13.54 16.56
C PRO A 92 -41.88 14.87 17.21
N GLY A 93 -40.57 15.12 17.35
CA GLY A 93 -40.03 16.34 17.95
C GLY A 93 -40.01 16.38 19.49
N ASN A 94 -40.47 15.33 20.17
CA ASN A 94 -40.52 15.25 21.64
C ASN A 94 -39.53 14.25 22.25
N GLY A 95 -38.81 13.49 21.42
CA GLY A 95 -37.77 12.57 21.86
C GLY A 95 -36.75 12.30 20.78
N TYR A 96 -35.49 12.23 21.18
CA TYR A 96 -34.37 11.95 20.30
C TYR A 96 -33.39 10.96 20.95
N ARG A 97 -32.82 10.08 20.14
CA ARG A 97 -31.59 9.36 20.45
C ARG A 97 -30.43 10.15 19.88
N LEU A 98 -29.56 10.66 20.74
CA LEU A 98 -28.37 11.41 20.37
C LEU A 98 -27.14 10.52 20.45
N MET A 99 -26.26 10.63 19.46
CA MET A 99 -24.87 10.19 19.56
C MET A 99 -23.99 11.42 19.74
N VAL A 100 -23.26 11.46 20.85
CA VAL A 100 -22.42 12.61 21.21
C VAL A 100 -21.01 12.16 21.49
N ASP A 101 -20.03 12.92 21.02
CA ASP A 101 -18.65 12.77 21.46
C ASP A 101 -18.34 13.79 22.53
N THR A 102 -17.70 13.33 23.60
CA THR A 102 -17.21 14.17 24.68
C THR A 102 -15.70 14.14 24.71
N PHE A 103 -15.11 15.31 24.91
CA PHE A 103 -13.71 15.46 25.23
C PHE A 103 -13.59 16.18 26.56
N VAL A 104 -12.83 15.62 27.50
CA VAL A 104 -12.60 16.21 28.82
C VAL A 104 -11.09 16.34 29.04
N ASP A 105 -10.66 17.56 29.35
CA ASP A 105 -9.27 17.93 29.60
C ASP A 105 -9.02 18.04 31.11
N PHE A 106 -8.04 17.30 31.62
CA PHE A 106 -7.58 17.30 33.02
C PHE A 106 -6.23 18.02 33.19
N GLY A 107 -5.86 18.88 32.25
CA GLY A 107 -4.61 19.61 32.15
C GLY A 107 -3.54 18.85 31.38
N ALA A 108 -2.92 17.86 32.02
CA ALA A 108 -1.84 17.06 31.42
C ALA A 108 -2.36 15.82 30.68
N SER A 109 -3.53 15.31 31.08
CA SER A 109 -4.21 14.19 30.46
C SER A 109 -5.59 14.59 29.94
N GLY A 110 -6.07 13.86 28.95
CA GLY A 110 -7.35 14.08 28.30
C GLY A 110 -8.05 12.74 28.11
N ARG A 111 -9.37 12.81 27.96
CA ARG A 111 -10.20 11.65 27.72
C ARG A 111 -11.22 11.98 26.65
N ILE A 112 -11.45 11.01 25.76
CA ILE A 112 -12.54 11.07 24.79
C ILE A 112 -13.49 9.92 25.08
N ALA A 113 -14.78 10.19 25.00
CA ALA A 113 -15.79 9.15 25.06
C ALA A 113 -16.94 9.47 24.10
N THR A 114 -17.51 8.43 23.53
CA THR A 114 -18.72 8.51 22.71
C THR A 114 -19.87 7.96 23.53
N TRP A 115 -20.93 8.74 23.64
CA TRP A 115 -22.11 8.39 24.41
C TRP A 115 -23.34 8.31 23.51
N ARG A 116 -24.24 7.41 23.87
CA ARG A 116 -25.63 7.39 23.40
C ARG A 116 -26.50 7.99 24.49
N LEU A 117 -27.25 9.04 24.17
CA LEU A 117 -28.20 9.69 25.08
C LEU A 117 -29.60 9.66 24.46
N ASP A 118 -30.51 8.89 25.06
CA ASP A 118 -31.93 8.96 24.72
C ASP A 118 -32.56 10.06 25.55
N ILE A 119 -32.98 11.14 24.90
CA ILE A 119 -33.58 12.32 25.53
C ILE A 119 -35.04 12.46 25.15
N LYS A 120 -35.84 13.00 26.07
CA LYS A 120 -37.26 13.34 25.85
C LYS A 120 -37.62 14.65 26.53
N ARG A 121 -38.70 15.29 26.10
CA ARG A 121 -39.22 16.49 26.77
C ARG A 121 -39.83 16.12 28.14
N ALA A 122 -39.52 16.91 29.16
CA ALA A 122 -40.14 16.80 30.48
C ALA A 122 -41.45 17.61 30.51
N GLY A 123 -42.58 16.98 30.22
CA GLY A 123 -43.91 17.61 30.29
C GLY A 123 -44.92 17.00 29.31
N SER A 124 -46.10 17.64 29.19
CA SER A 124 -47.14 17.23 28.23
C SER A 124 -46.86 17.88 26.87
N PRO A 125 -47.16 17.21 25.73
CA PRO A 125 -46.80 17.72 24.40
C PRO A 125 -47.29 19.16 24.18
N GLY A 126 -46.37 20.11 23.98
CA GLY A 126 -46.67 21.51 23.65
C GLY A 126 -46.40 22.57 24.73
N ALA A 127 -45.78 22.22 25.87
CA ALA A 127 -45.22 23.21 26.81
C ALA A 127 -43.73 23.52 26.49
N ASP A 128 -43.20 24.62 27.04
CA ASP A 128 -41.77 25.02 26.96
C ASP A 128 -40.87 24.04 27.75
N ASP A 129 -40.87 22.77 27.34
CA ASP A 129 -40.37 21.66 28.12
C ASP A 129 -38.86 21.45 27.92
N GLU A 130 -38.16 21.34 29.05
CA GLU A 130 -36.73 21.05 29.15
C GLU A 130 -36.43 19.60 28.73
N TRP A 131 -35.29 19.39 28.06
CA TRP A 131 -34.82 18.04 27.71
C TRP A 131 -34.32 17.29 28.94
N VAL A 132 -34.77 16.04 29.09
CA VAL A 132 -34.31 15.12 30.13
C VAL A 132 -33.82 13.82 29.54
N ILE A 133 -32.83 13.21 30.20
CA ILE A 133 -32.23 11.93 29.84
C ILE A 133 -33.17 10.80 30.29
N ALA A 134 -33.60 9.97 29.34
CA ALA A 134 -34.38 8.77 29.57
C ALA A 134 -33.48 7.53 29.73
N GLU A 135 -32.44 7.42 28.90
CA GLU A 135 -31.43 6.37 28.97
C GLU A 135 -30.09 6.89 28.45
N GLU A 136 -29.00 6.35 29.00
CA GLU A 136 -27.63 6.73 28.67
C GLU A 136 -26.73 5.50 28.63
N GLU A 137 -25.78 5.51 27.69
CA GLU A 137 -24.80 4.44 27.53
C GLU A 137 -23.48 5.00 26.99
N LYS A 138 -22.35 4.56 27.56
CA LYS A 138 -21.03 4.84 26.98
C LYS A 138 -20.74 3.77 25.92
N ILE A 139 -20.56 4.21 24.69
CA ILE A 139 -20.31 3.35 23.53
C ILE A 139 -18.82 3.02 23.42
N SER A 140 -17.96 4.01 23.55
CA SER A 140 -16.50 3.84 23.48
C SER A 140 -15.78 4.93 24.25
N SER A 141 -14.53 4.67 24.63
CA SER A 141 -13.65 5.70 25.15
C SER A 141 -12.20 5.48 24.74
N VAL A 142 -11.49 6.58 24.52
CA VAL A 142 -10.04 6.60 24.42
C VAL A 142 -9.50 7.30 25.64
N GLU A 143 -8.78 6.53 26.44
CA GLU A 143 -8.07 6.99 27.63
C GLU A 143 -6.59 7.24 27.30
N ASN A 144 -5.83 7.78 28.26
CA ASN A 144 -4.38 7.94 28.13
C ASN A 144 -3.95 8.88 26.99
N LEU A 145 -4.74 9.93 26.75
CA LEU A 145 -4.33 11.04 25.90
C LEU A 145 -3.53 12.02 26.74
N TYR A 146 -2.37 12.45 26.25
CA TYR A 146 -1.50 13.35 27.01
C TYR A 146 -1.12 14.59 26.22
N ARG A 147 -1.16 15.73 26.90
CA ARG A 147 -0.60 16.99 26.43
C ARG A 147 0.86 17.03 26.86
N LEU A 148 1.75 16.57 25.98
CA LEU A 148 3.16 16.43 26.32
C LEU A 148 3.84 17.80 26.41
N ALA A 149 4.64 17.98 27.47
CA ALA A 149 5.54 19.11 27.64
C ALA A 149 6.85 18.64 28.29
N LEU A 150 7.94 19.40 28.12
CA LEU A 150 9.14 19.20 28.93
C LEU A 150 8.89 19.67 30.36
N ASN A 151 9.39 18.92 31.32
CA ASN A 151 9.34 19.28 32.74
C ASN A 151 10.23 20.50 32.99
N THR A 152 9.63 21.61 33.39
CA THR A 152 10.34 22.88 33.61
C THR A 152 11.08 22.95 34.94
N THR A 153 10.92 21.94 35.81
CA THR A 153 11.58 21.86 37.13
C THR A 153 12.66 20.77 37.20
N LYS A 154 12.80 19.93 36.17
CA LYS A 154 13.80 18.84 36.12
C LYS A 154 14.78 19.06 34.98
N GLN A 155 16.04 19.34 35.33
CA GLN A 155 17.19 19.28 34.43
C GLN A 155 18.25 18.36 35.04
N PHE A 156 18.88 17.58 34.18
CA PHE A 156 19.98 16.71 34.56
C PHE A 156 21.21 17.04 33.72
N SER A 157 22.39 16.99 34.33
CA SER A 157 23.63 16.85 33.58
C SER A 157 23.93 15.36 33.39
N ALA A 158 24.49 15.03 32.25
CA ALA A 158 24.83 13.65 31.90
C ALA A 158 26.23 13.61 31.28
N ARG A 159 27.04 12.66 31.73
CA ARG A 159 28.37 12.38 31.18
C ARG A 159 28.48 10.89 30.86
N GLY A 160 28.73 10.57 29.59
CA GLY A 160 28.77 9.20 29.11
C GLY A 160 27.43 8.47 29.19
N LEU A 161 26.31 9.19 29.11
CA LEU A 161 24.98 8.58 29.10
C LEU A 161 24.80 7.80 27.80
N LYS A 162 24.65 6.49 27.91
CA LYS A 162 24.35 5.59 26.79
C LYS A 162 22.86 5.26 26.78
N ILE A 163 22.23 5.40 25.62
CA ILE A 163 20.86 4.96 25.33
C ILE A 163 20.94 4.01 24.14
N SER A 164 20.43 2.79 24.33
CA SER A 164 20.52 1.73 23.34
C SER A 164 19.13 1.20 22.98
N ALA A 165 18.96 0.87 21.72
CA ALA A 165 17.92 -0.04 21.22
C ALA A 165 18.59 -1.08 20.30
N GLU A 166 17.84 -2.04 19.75
CA GLU A 166 18.35 -3.24 19.05
C GLU A 166 19.75 -3.11 18.41
N ASP A 167 19.88 -2.24 17.41
CA ASP A 167 21.11 -2.07 16.61
C ASP A 167 21.59 -0.59 16.59
N ILE A 168 21.13 0.23 17.55
CA ILE A 168 21.47 1.66 17.66
C ILE A 168 21.97 2.01 19.06
N ASP A 169 23.07 2.76 19.10
CA ASP A 169 23.66 3.32 20.31
C ASP A 169 23.77 4.84 20.21
N LEU A 170 23.11 5.55 21.12
CA LEU A 170 23.26 6.99 21.34
C LEU A 170 24.06 7.21 22.61
N THR A 171 25.26 7.78 22.48
CA THR A 171 26.11 8.13 23.62
C THR A 171 26.23 9.63 23.74
N LEU A 172 25.67 10.22 24.80
CA LEU A 172 25.87 11.62 25.17
C LEU A 172 27.13 11.72 26.02
N ALA A 173 28.24 12.16 25.43
CA ALA A 173 29.52 12.27 26.11
C ALA A 173 29.47 13.29 27.25
N GLU A 174 28.85 14.44 26.98
CA GLU A 174 28.58 15.48 27.97
C GLU A 174 27.45 16.37 27.46
N GLY A 175 26.48 16.67 28.33
CA GLY A 175 25.35 17.53 27.99
C GLY A 175 24.28 17.61 29.07
N SER A 176 23.19 18.29 28.70
CA SER A 176 22.00 18.46 29.52
C SER A 176 20.87 17.57 29.01
N VAL A 177 20.09 17.05 29.95
CA VAL A 177 18.95 16.17 29.71
C VAL A 177 17.71 16.77 30.34
N PHE A 178 16.65 16.86 29.55
CA PHE A 178 15.32 17.23 30.00
C PHE A 178 14.38 16.05 29.77
N VAL A 179 13.39 15.91 30.65
CA VAL A 179 12.41 14.81 30.57
C VAL A 179 11.02 15.36 30.30
N SER A 180 10.20 14.54 29.64
CA SER A 180 8.76 14.71 29.53
C SER A 180 8.11 13.59 30.32
N ASP A 181 7.67 13.90 31.54
CA ASP A 181 6.98 13.00 32.44
C ASP A 181 5.48 13.32 32.51
N ILE A 182 4.73 12.25 32.62
CA ILE A 182 3.30 12.21 32.89
C ILE A 182 3.08 11.59 34.27
N ASP A 183 1.83 11.51 34.69
CA ASP A 183 1.41 10.96 35.98
C ASP A 183 1.93 9.54 36.25
N ILE A 184 2.09 8.72 35.21
CA ILE A 184 2.57 7.33 35.31
C ILE A 184 4.08 7.14 35.05
N GLY A 185 4.82 8.19 34.67
CA GLY A 185 6.27 8.12 34.48
C GLY A 185 6.83 8.94 33.31
N VAL A 186 8.12 8.75 33.01
CA VAL A 186 8.80 9.46 31.91
C VAL A 186 8.51 8.77 30.58
N THR A 187 7.97 9.50 29.61
CA THR A 187 7.67 8.99 28.25
C THR A 187 8.49 9.69 27.17
N GLY A 188 9.18 10.79 27.50
CA GLY A 188 10.02 11.53 26.57
C GLY A 188 11.32 12.02 27.19
N ILE A 189 12.38 12.09 26.38
CA ILE A 189 13.72 12.54 26.79
C ILE A 189 14.29 13.45 25.72
N MET A 190 14.77 14.62 26.12
CA MET A 190 15.49 15.54 25.25
C MET A 190 16.95 15.62 25.70
N LEU A 191 17.85 15.17 24.84
CA LEU A 191 19.30 15.25 25.01
C LEU A 191 19.82 16.49 24.30
N LEU A 192 20.63 17.31 24.96
CA LEU A 192 21.35 18.44 24.37
C LEU A 192 22.83 18.35 24.73
N GLY A 193 23.73 18.34 23.74
CA GLY A 193 25.17 18.32 24.03
C GLY A 193 25.99 17.65 22.95
N ARG A 194 27.19 17.18 23.31
CA ARG A 194 28.05 16.44 22.37
C ARG A 194 27.74 14.96 22.48
N GLY A 195 27.11 14.40 21.45
CA GLY A 195 26.81 12.97 21.38
C GLY A 195 27.33 12.29 20.13
N THR A 196 27.40 10.96 20.18
CA THR A 196 27.72 10.08 19.07
C THR A 196 26.59 9.08 18.86
N LEU A 197 26.18 8.91 17.61
CA LEU A 197 25.27 7.89 17.12
C LEU A 197 26.11 6.82 16.42
N ASN A 198 25.95 5.57 16.84
CA ASN A 198 26.47 4.40 16.14
C ASN A 198 25.29 3.49 15.79
N PHE A 199 25.12 3.17 14.50
CA PHE A 199 24.07 2.28 14.02
C PHE A 199 24.66 1.16 13.15
N HIS A 200 24.39 -0.09 13.52
CA HIS A 200 25.02 -1.28 12.96
C HIS A 200 23.96 -2.35 12.65
N PRO A 201 23.26 -2.26 11.51
CA PRO A 201 22.19 -3.21 11.22
C PRO A 201 22.75 -4.63 11.09
N ALA A 202 22.06 -5.60 11.69
CA ALA A 202 22.47 -7.00 11.62
C ALA A 202 22.44 -7.60 10.20
N PRO A 203 21.39 -7.39 9.36
CA PRO A 203 21.29 -8.00 8.04
C PRO A 203 22.31 -7.45 7.03
N ASP A 204 22.96 -8.33 6.25
CA ASP A 204 23.96 -7.92 5.25
C ASP A 204 23.37 -7.03 4.15
N THR A 205 22.11 -7.27 3.77
CA THR A 205 21.36 -6.41 2.85
C THR A 205 21.28 -4.96 3.36
N GLU A 206 21.04 -4.80 4.66
CA GLU A 206 20.89 -3.50 5.31
C GLU A 206 22.23 -2.80 5.52
N LYS A 207 23.30 -3.54 5.83
CA LYS A 207 24.68 -3.03 5.77
C LYS A 207 25.02 -2.46 4.39
N GLY A 208 24.57 -3.13 3.32
CA GLY A 208 24.67 -2.63 1.95
C GLY A 208 23.95 -1.29 1.74
N GLN A 209 22.73 -1.14 2.26
CA GLN A 209 21.98 0.13 2.16
C GLN A 209 22.62 1.26 2.98
N VAL A 210 23.10 0.98 4.19
CA VAL A 210 23.87 1.94 5.00
C VAL A 210 25.15 2.35 4.26
N LYS A 211 25.84 1.42 3.61
CA LYS A 211 27.02 1.70 2.78
C LYS A 211 26.71 2.59 1.58
N ILE A 212 25.57 2.39 0.93
CA ILE A 212 25.10 3.27 -0.15
C ILE A 212 24.84 4.69 0.37
N PHE A 213 24.31 4.82 1.59
CA PHE A 213 23.99 6.09 2.24
C PHE A 213 25.22 6.87 2.74
N CYS A 214 26.11 6.22 3.49
CA CYS A 214 27.21 6.89 4.20
C CYS A 214 28.63 6.48 3.77
N GLY A 215 28.77 5.43 2.94
CA GLY A 215 30.05 4.88 2.49
C GLY A 215 30.63 3.76 3.36
N SER A 216 29.97 3.39 4.46
CA SER A 216 30.38 2.34 5.41
C SER A 216 29.21 1.42 5.74
N GLU A 217 29.49 0.18 6.13
CA GLU A 217 28.45 -0.80 6.54
C GLU A 217 27.79 -0.46 7.89
N ALA A 218 28.33 0.53 8.60
CA ALA A 218 27.79 1.10 9.81
C ALA A 218 27.73 2.63 9.71
N LEU A 219 26.77 3.24 10.41
CA LEU A 219 26.61 4.67 10.48
C LEU A 219 27.11 5.21 11.82
N ASP A 220 28.31 5.81 11.76
CA ASP A 220 28.90 6.54 12.88
C ASP A 220 28.85 8.04 12.60
N THR A 221 28.18 8.80 13.48
CA THR A 221 28.10 10.26 13.34
C THR A 221 27.92 10.97 14.67
N SER A 222 28.18 12.28 14.70
CA SER A 222 27.94 13.11 15.88
C SER A 222 26.56 13.76 15.82
N PHE A 223 25.90 13.81 16.97
CA PHE A 223 24.65 14.54 17.15
C PHE A 223 24.82 15.65 18.18
N SER A 224 23.98 16.68 18.06
CA SER A 224 23.96 17.84 18.96
C SER A 224 22.72 17.91 19.84
N ALA A 225 21.65 17.24 19.40
CA ALA A 225 20.42 17.05 20.15
C ALA A 225 19.74 15.74 19.71
N ALA A 226 18.97 15.13 20.60
CA ALA A 226 18.08 14.03 20.25
C ALA A 226 16.82 14.04 21.12
N TYR A 227 15.66 13.80 20.52
CA TYR A 227 14.40 13.59 21.24
C TYR A 227 13.99 12.13 21.14
N ILE A 228 13.72 11.51 22.28
CA ILE A 228 13.41 10.07 22.37
C ILE A 228 12.04 9.90 23.01
N ARG A 229 11.20 9.04 22.41
CA ARG A 229 9.88 8.61 22.90
C ARG A 229 9.93 7.12 23.22
N VAL A 230 9.43 6.77 24.40
CA VAL A 230 9.29 5.39 24.88
C VAL A 230 8.02 5.25 25.70
N ASN A 231 7.54 4.01 25.85
CA ASN A 231 6.54 3.71 26.87
C ASN A 231 7.14 3.98 28.27
N PRO A 232 6.39 4.59 29.21
CA PRO A 232 6.86 4.79 30.59
C PRO A 232 7.39 3.53 31.27
N GLY A 233 6.80 2.37 31.00
CA GLY A 233 7.24 1.07 31.54
C GLY A 233 8.62 0.62 31.04
N ASP A 234 9.04 1.10 29.87
CA ASP A 234 10.33 0.74 29.26
C ASP A 234 11.44 1.75 29.57
N PHE A 235 11.12 2.88 30.20
CA PHE A 235 12.10 3.94 30.45
C PHE A 235 13.35 3.44 31.22
N GLY A 236 13.15 2.61 32.24
CA GLY A 236 14.23 2.09 33.07
C GLY A 236 15.15 1.09 32.38
N SER A 237 14.68 0.42 31.31
CA SER A 237 15.50 -0.50 30.51
C SER A 237 16.28 0.25 29.42
N VAL A 238 15.76 1.39 28.97
CA VAL A 238 16.36 2.22 27.90
C VAL A 238 17.37 3.23 28.45
N VAL A 239 17.11 3.80 29.62
CA VAL A 239 17.94 4.86 30.22
C VAL A 239 18.45 4.46 31.59
N ASN A 240 19.77 4.39 31.72
CA ASN A 240 20.41 4.20 33.02
C ASN A 240 20.30 5.49 33.85
N ALA A 241 19.33 5.53 34.77
CA ALA A 241 19.09 6.68 35.65
C ALA A 241 20.31 7.07 36.49
N ALA A 242 21.25 6.15 36.77
CA ALA A 242 22.46 6.46 37.53
C ALA A 242 23.42 7.40 36.77
N ALA A 243 23.28 7.53 35.45
CA ALA A 243 24.06 8.45 34.62
C ALA A 243 23.49 9.87 34.59
N LEU A 244 22.33 10.11 35.22
CA LEU A 244 21.67 11.42 35.27
C LEU A 244 21.93 12.08 36.64
N GLN A 245 22.62 13.22 36.63
CA GLN A 245 22.87 14.02 37.83
C GLN A 245 21.96 15.25 37.84
N PRO A 246 21.02 15.40 38.80
CA PRO A 246 20.16 16.57 38.88
C PRO A 246 20.97 17.87 39.01
N VAL A 247 20.58 18.90 38.25
CA VAL A 247 21.21 20.24 38.28
C VAL A 247 20.14 21.33 38.29
N PRO A 248 20.46 22.56 38.76
CA PRO A 248 19.57 23.70 38.62
C PRO A 248 19.23 23.98 37.14
N ILE A 249 18.02 24.48 36.89
CA ILE A 249 17.55 24.81 35.54
C ILE A 249 18.39 25.95 34.94
N ASP A 250 18.95 25.72 33.76
CA ASP A 250 19.48 26.77 32.89
C ASP A 250 18.37 27.29 31.94
N PRO A 251 17.93 28.56 32.07
CA PRO A 251 16.85 29.10 31.25
C PRO A 251 17.14 29.12 29.74
N ARG A 252 18.41 29.26 29.34
CA ARG A 252 18.80 29.28 27.92
C ARG A 252 18.73 27.88 27.33
N GLU A 253 19.22 26.89 28.06
CA GLU A 253 19.15 25.49 27.62
C GLU A 253 17.71 24.98 27.61
N LEU A 254 16.92 25.31 28.63
CA LEU A 254 15.50 24.95 28.68
C LEU A 254 14.74 25.54 27.47
N LYS A 255 14.96 26.82 27.13
CA LYS A 255 14.33 27.44 25.96
C LYS A 255 14.71 26.73 24.66
N ARG A 256 15.99 26.34 24.52
CA ARG A 256 16.46 25.56 23.35
C ARG A 256 15.82 24.17 23.32
N ALA A 257 15.74 23.48 24.47
CA ALA A 257 15.12 22.17 24.59
C ALA A 257 13.64 22.22 24.22
N GLN A 258 12.91 23.25 24.67
CA GLN A 258 11.49 23.45 24.36
C GLN A 258 11.24 23.69 22.87
N ALA A 259 12.08 24.49 22.21
CA ALA A 259 11.93 24.74 20.77
C ALA A 259 12.11 23.45 19.95
N LEU A 260 13.12 22.64 20.28
CA LEU A 260 13.32 21.33 19.65
C LEU A 260 12.20 20.35 20.01
N PHE A 261 11.76 20.34 21.26
CA PHE A 261 10.68 19.46 21.70
C PHE A 261 9.39 19.75 20.92
N GLN A 262 9.03 21.02 20.71
CA GLN A 262 7.84 21.40 19.96
C GLN A 262 7.90 20.94 18.49
N SER A 263 9.08 20.96 17.86
CA SER A 263 9.25 20.46 16.50
C SER A 263 9.24 18.94 16.42
N GLU A 264 9.82 18.24 17.40
CA GLU A 264 10.00 16.79 17.36
C GLU A 264 8.81 16.00 17.94
N ALA A 265 8.21 16.46 19.04
CA ALA A 265 7.13 15.74 19.72
C ALA A 265 5.84 15.66 18.90
N THR A 266 5.68 16.51 17.88
CA THR A 266 4.50 16.51 17.00
C THR A 266 4.60 15.53 15.83
N LYS A 267 5.75 14.85 15.67
CA LYS A 267 6.02 13.96 14.52
C LYS A 267 5.50 12.53 14.70
N SER A 268 5.26 12.09 15.93
CA SER A 268 4.84 10.71 16.24
C SER A 268 3.77 10.67 17.33
N PHE A 269 2.86 9.70 17.24
CA PHE A 269 1.78 9.43 18.21
C PHE A 269 0.75 10.55 18.43
N ILE A 270 0.69 11.56 17.55
CA ILE A 270 -0.30 12.65 17.64
C ILE A 270 -1.65 12.24 17.05
N ILE A 271 -2.71 12.52 17.80
CA ILE A 271 -4.10 12.38 17.35
C ILE A 271 -4.63 13.75 16.90
N ASP A 272 -5.43 13.75 15.83
CA ASP A 272 -6.25 14.89 15.46
C ASP A 272 -7.66 14.77 16.07
N LEU A 273 -8.00 15.71 16.95
CA LEU A 273 -9.31 15.76 17.61
C LEU A 273 -10.31 16.69 16.91
N GLY A 274 -9.94 17.28 15.77
CA GLY A 274 -10.83 18.07 14.94
C GLY A 274 -11.53 19.21 15.70
N ASP A 275 -12.85 19.09 15.83
CA ASP A 275 -13.71 20.06 16.52
C ASP A 275 -13.76 19.88 18.04
N LEU A 276 -13.29 18.76 18.59
CA LEU A 276 -13.26 18.50 20.03
C LEU A 276 -12.11 19.22 20.75
N SER A 277 -10.96 19.39 20.09
CA SER A 277 -9.81 20.12 20.64
C SER A 277 -8.88 20.59 19.53
N ARG A 278 -8.41 21.84 19.65
CA ARG A 278 -7.38 22.40 18.77
C ARG A 278 -5.95 22.08 19.21
N ASP A 279 -5.78 21.63 20.45
CA ASP A 279 -4.48 21.27 21.02
C ASP A 279 -3.99 19.92 20.49
N ALA A 280 -2.66 19.73 20.47
CA ALA A 280 -2.04 18.47 20.06
C ALA A 280 -2.02 17.47 21.24
N TRP A 281 -2.75 16.37 21.08
CA TRP A 281 -2.82 15.29 22.05
C TRP A 281 -2.04 14.07 21.55
N SER A 282 -1.25 13.45 22.44
CA SER A 282 -0.42 12.30 22.11
C SER A 282 -0.92 11.03 22.78
N LEU A 283 -0.87 9.92 22.06
CA LEU A 283 -0.90 8.57 22.63
C LEU A 283 0.44 8.20 23.25
N LEU A 284 0.41 7.21 24.12
CA LEU A 284 1.61 6.53 24.60
C LEU A 284 2.12 5.56 23.54
N PRO A 285 3.44 5.43 23.37
CA PRO A 285 4.02 4.34 22.59
C PRO A 285 3.61 2.99 23.18
N GLY A 286 3.47 1.96 22.33
CA GLY A 286 3.27 0.60 22.79
C GLY A 286 4.48 0.08 23.57
N VAL A 287 4.29 -1.00 24.34
CA VAL A 287 5.41 -1.66 25.03
C VAL A 287 6.40 -2.19 23.99
N GLY A 288 7.68 -1.85 24.15
CA GLY A 288 8.75 -2.15 23.20
C GLY A 288 8.90 -1.16 22.05
N ASP A 289 8.00 -0.17 21.93
CA ASP A 289 8.16 0.90 20.95
C ASP A 289 9.23 1.90 21.40
N PHE A 290 10.03 2.35 20.44
CA PHE A 290 11.10 3.31 20.66
C PHE A 290 11.21 4.22 19.45
N VAL A 291 11.18 5.54 19.63
CA VAL A 291 11.41 6.50 18.54
C VAL A 291 12.46 7.51 18.98
N ALA A 292 13.47 7.74 18.14
CA ALA A 292 14.50 8.75 18.36
C ALA A 292 14.63 9.66 17.15
N GLU A 293 14.40 10.96 17.34
CA GLU A 293 14.67 12.03 16.39
C GLU A 293 16.04 12.64 16.73
N ILE A 294 17.02 12.48 15.85
CA ILE A 294 18.44 12.72 16.14
C ILE A 294 18.97 13.82 15.22
N HIS A 295 19.33 14.97 15.79
CA HIS A 295 19.88 16.11 15.06
C HIS A 295 21.39 15.99 14.90
N THR A 296 21.80 15.56 13.71
CA THR A 296 23.19 15.34 13.32
C THR A 296 23.75 16.55 12.57
N ARG A 297 25.08 16.71 12.57
CA ARG A 297 25.74 17.77 11.78
C ARG A 297 25.81 17.43 10.29
N LYS A 298 25.98 16.14 9.96
CA LYS A 298 26.26 15.68 8.59
C LYS A 298 25.00 15.40 7.78
N TYR A 299 23.95 14.89 8.42
CA TYR A 299 22.75 14.38 7.75
C TYR A 299 21.48 15.11 8.16
N ASP A 300 21.59 16.28 8.80
CA ASP A 300 20.43 16.99 9.35
C ASP A 300 19.72 16.11 10.41
N THR A 301 18.42 15.83 10.29
CA THR A 301 17.72 14.94 11.22
C THR A 301 17.59 13.50 10.69
N LEU A 302 18.00 12.54 11.53
CA LEU A 302 17.74 11.12 11.34
C LEU A 302 16.69 10.64 12.32
N THR A 303 15.77 9.79 11.87
CA THR A 303 14.79 9.14 12.74
C THR A 303 15.09 7.65 12.83
N TYR A 304 15.31 7.15 14.03
CA TYR A 304 15.28 5.71 14.29
C TYR A 304 13.96 5.37 14.96
N ALA A 305 13.26 4.35 14.47
CA ALA A 305 12.03 3.87 15.05
C ALA A 305 12.08 2.36 15.22
N ARG A 306 11.65 1.88 16.39
CA ARG A 306 11.24 0.51 16.63
C ARG A 306 9.73 0.49 16.87
N SER A 307 8.96 -0.21 16.04
CA SER A 307 7.52 -0.37 16.20
C SER A 307 7.14 -1.84 16.34
N ALA A 308 6.82 -2.28 17.56
CA ALA A 308 6.60 -3.68 17.88
C ALA A 308 5.43 -4.30 17.10
N SER A 309 4.47 -3.50 16.64
CA SER A 309 3.31 -3.92 15.84
C SER A 309 3.61 -4.19 14.36
N GLU A 310 4.68 -3.63 13.79
CA GLU A 310 4.96 -3.74 12.35
C GLU A 310 5.67 -5.05 11.98
N ALA A 311 5.52 -5.52 10.74
CA ALA A 311 6.21 -6.74 10.27
C ALA A 311 7.73 -6.61 10.32
N GLU A 312 8.21 -5.44 9.94
CA GLU A 312 9.59 -5.00 9.99
C GLU A 312 9.66 -3.88 11.01
N ASP A 313 10.00 -4.25 12.25
CA ASP A 313 9.87 -3.38 13.40
C ASP A 313 11.04 -2.42 13.58
N ILE A 314 12.03 -2.35 12.68
CA ILE A 314 13.15 -1.41 12.77
C ILE A 314 13.20 -0.57 11.50
N THR A 315 13.24 0.75 11.67
CA THR A 315 13.41 1.71 10.58
C THR A 315 14.44 2.78 10.93
N LEU A 316 15.32 3.10 9.97
CA LEU A 316 16.18 4.29 9.98
C LEU A 316 15.85 5.19 8.78
N PHE A 317 15.52 6.46 9.04
CA PHE A 317 15.01 7.40 8.06
C PHE A 317 15.81 8.72 8.02
N ASP A 318 16.13 9.20 6.81
CA ASP A 318 16.64 10.55 6.54
C ASP A 318 15.46 11.51 6.34
N ARG A 319 15.21 12.39 7.33
CA ARG A 319 14.06 13.32 7.30
C ARG A 319 14.17 14.35 6.20
N LYS A 320 15.37 14.86 5.94
CA LYS A 320 15.60 15.95 4.98
C LYS A 320 15.36 15.48 3.56
N ARG A 321 15.87 14.30 3.21
CA ARG A 321 15.68 13.70 1.87
C ARG A 321 14.38 12.91 1.75
N LYS A 322 13.74 12.57 2.88
CA LYS A 322 12.58 11.68 2.96
C LYS A 322 12.89 10.25 2.49
N HIS A 323 14.06 9.74 2.86
CA HIS A 323 14.53 8.42 2.43
C HIS A 323 14.56 7.41 3.58
N ASN A 324 13.96 6.23 3.35
CA ASN A 324 14.20 5.07 4.20
C ASN A 324 15.59 4.53 3.88
N ILE A 325 16.48 4.57 4.88
CA ILE A 325 17.86 4.04 4.76
C ILE A 325 17.80 2.53 5.02
N SER A 326 17.23 2.14 6.16
CA SER A 326 17.08 0.74 6.56
C SER A 326 15.69 0.45 7.07
N ILE A 327 15.15 -0.72 6.70
CA ILE A 327 13.88 -1.28 7.20
C ILE A 327 14.07 -2.79 7.31
N TYR A 328 13.86 -3.36 8.49
CA TYR A 328 14.00 -4.81 8.70
C TYR A 328 13.35 -5.26 10.01
N ALA A 329 13.14 -6.57 10.14
CA ALA A 329 12.67 -7.20 11.38
C ALA A 329 13.82 -7.42 12.39
N SER A 330 13.56 -7.16 13.67
CA SER A 330 14.46 -7.42 14.79
C SER A 330 14.76 -8.91 14.96
N LYS A 331 15.84 -9.24 15.68
CA LYS A 331 16.28 -10.64 15.86
C LYS A 331 15.20 -11.47 16.54
N ASP A 332 14.54 -10.91 17.55
CA ASP A 332 13.43 -11.55 18.26
C ASP A 332 12.23 -11.81 17.34
N LYS A 333 11.92 -10.87 16.43
CA LYS A 333 10.80 -11.01 15.49
C LYS A 333 11.08 -12.10 14.46
N ILE A 334 12.30 -12.13 13.92
CA ILE A 334 12.75 -13.20 13.01
C ILE A 334 12.76 -14.56 13.72
N ALA A 335 13.21 -14.63 14.97
CA ALA A 335 13.25 -15.88 15.73
C ALA A 335 11.84 -16.46 15.99
N ARG A 336 10.83 -15.60 16.17
CA ARG A 336 9.43 -16.03 16.43
C ARG A 336 8.66 -16.40 15.16
N ARG A 337 8.80 -15.63 14.09
CA ARG A 337 7.99 -15.78 12.85
C ARG A 337 8.74 -16.44 11.70
N GLY A 338 10.07 -16.43 11.72
CA GLY A 338 10.91 -16.75 10.57
C GLY A 338 11.18 -15.55 9.67
N ARG A 339 11.90 -15.80 8.58
CA ARG A 339 12.35 -14.79 7.61
C ARG A 339 11.23 -14.25 6.74
N PHE A 340 10.34 -15.13 6.27
CA PHE A 340 9.25 -14.80 5.36
C PHE A 340 7.97 -14.50 6.15
N TYR A 341 7.16 -13.59 5.64
CA TYR A 341 5.93 -13.17 6.29
C TYR A 341 4.88 -12.74 5.28
N ASN A 342 3.61 -12.84 5.69
CA ASN A 342 2.50 -12.28 4.93
C ASN A 342 1.88 -11.12 5.73
N GLU A 343 1.74 -9.96 5.09
CA GLU A 343 1.10 -8.80 5.71
C GLU A 343 -0.39 -9.06 6.05
N ASP A 344 -1.06 -9.99 5.34
CA ASP A 344 -2.44 -10.43 5.68
C ASP A 344 -2.56 -11.15 7.02
N GLU A 345 -1.46 -11.70 7.53
CA GLU A 345 -1.48 -12.37 8.84
C GLU A 345 -1.43 -11.34 9.98
N LEU A 346 -1.11 -10.09 9.66
CA LEU A 346 -1.04 -8.96 10.59
C LEU A 346 -2.33 -8.13 10.60
N THR A 347 -3.31 -8.44 9.74
CA THR A 347 -4.61 -7.78 9.72
C THR A 347 -5.62 -8.55 10.56
N ASP A 348 -6.33 -7.83 11.41
CA ASP A 348 -7.31 -8.42 12.34
C ASP A 348 -8.65 -8.77 11.68
N TYR A 349 -8.81 -8.48 10.38
CA TYR A 349 -10.02 -8.69 9.61
C TYR A 349 -9.70 -8.87 8.11
N ASP A 350 -10.60 -9.52 7.38
CA ASP A 350 -10.63 -9.59 5.92
C ASP A 350 -11.75 -8.71 5.37
N VAL A 351 -11.56 -8.15 4.18
CA VAL A 351 -12.60 -7.44 3.45
C VAL A 351 -13.19 -8.37 2.41
N LEU A 352 -14.49 -8.66 2.54
CA LEU A 352 -15.19 -9.57 1.65
C LEU A 352 -15.67 -8.86 0.38
N ASP A 353 -16.12 -7.61 0.52
CA ASP A 353 -16.82 -6.90 -0.53
C ASP A 353 -16.89 -5.39 -0.26
N TYR A 354 -16.88 -4.62 -1.35
CA TYR A 354 -17.06 -3.18 -1.34
C TYR A 354 -18.29 -2.77 -2.15
N ASP A 355 -19.09 -1.85 -1.64
CA ASP A 355 -20.06 -1.09 -2.42
C ASP A 355 -19.78 0.40 -2.24
N VAL A 356 -19.19 1.03 -3.27
CA VAL A 356 -18.68 2.40 -3.20
C VAL A 356 -19.44 3.28 -4.18
N ASP A 357 -20.10 4.31 -3.65
CA ASP A 357 -20.74 5.37 -4.42
C ASP A 357 -19.96 6.68 -4.24
N VAL A 358 -19.48 7.24 -5.35
CA VAL A 358 -18.66 8.46 -5.35
C VAL A 358 -19.17 9.45 -6.38
N VAL A 359 -19.32 10.71 -5.94
CA VAL A 359 -19.44 11.88 -6.81
C VAL A 359 -18.07 12.53 -6.92
N ALA A 360 -17.45 12.44 -8.10
CA ALA A 360 -16.14 13.00 -8.36
C ALA A 360 -16.25 14.33 -9.13
N MET A 361 -15.60 15.38 -8.60
CA MET A 361 -15.57 16.72 -9.19
C MET A 361 -14.11 17.13 -9.45
N PRO A 362 -13.52 16.69 -10.56
CA PRO A 362 -12.09 16.86 -10.83
C PRO A 362 -11.66 18.34 -10.90
N ASP A 363 -12.48 19.24 -11.42
CA ASP A 363 -12.15 20.68 -11.51
C ASP A 363 -11.99 21.35 -10.14
N ARG A 364 -12.66 20.81 -9.11
CA ARG A 364 -12.55 21.26 -7.71
C ARG A 364 -11.62 20.37 -6.90
N GLN A 365 -11.04 19.33 -7.52
CA GLN A 365 -10.35 18.24 -6.85
C GLN A 365 -11.16 17.70 -5.67
N TRP A 366 -12.47 17.55 -5.83
CA TRP A 366 -13.38 17.19 -4.74
C TRP A 366 -13.97 15.81 -4.95
N ILE A 367 -14.02 15.02 -3.87
CA ILE A 367 -14.71 13.73 -3.80
C ILE A 367 -15.75 13.81 -2.70
N ASP A 368 -16.96 13.36 -3.00
CA ASP A 368 -18.01 13.04 -2.05
C ASP A 368 -18.28 11.54 -2.17
N GLY A 369 -18.12 10.80 -1.06
CA GLY A 369 -18.07 9.36 -1.06
C GLY A 369 -18.91 8.72 0.04
N HIS A 370 -19.60 7.66 -0.37
CA HIS A 370 -20.36 6.75 0.47
C HIS A 370 -19.85 5.34 0.21
N ALA A 371 -19.17 4.74 1.18
CA ALA A 371 -18.59 3.41 1.03
C ALA A 371 -19.18 2.43 2.05
N ILE A 372 -19.68 1.31 1.57
CA ILE A 372 -20.10 0.16 2.37
C ILE A 372 -19.03 -0.92 2.23
N MET A 373 -18.51 -1.41 3.34
CA MET A 373 -17.53 -2.47 3.43
C MET A 373 -18.13 -3.64 4.20
N ARG A 374 -18.10 -4.84 3.62
CA ARG A 374 -18.43 -6.07 4.35
C ARG A 374 -17.14 -6.73 4.79
N LEU A 375 -16.98 -6.91 6.09
CA LEU A 375 -15.76 -7.37 6.73
C LEU A 375 -16.01 -8.70 7.45
N ARG A 376 -14.97 -9.51 7.61
CA ARG A 376 -14.97 -10.67 8.50
C ARG A 376 -13.84 -10.55 9.52
N VAL A 377 -14.16 -10.65 10.80
CA VAL A 377 -13.14 -10.60 11.87
C VAL A 377 -12.26 -11.85 11.84
N ARG A 378 -10.94 -11.67 11.89
CA ARG A 378 -9.93 -12.74 11.98
C ARG A 378 -9.27 -12.86 13.34
N ALA A 379 -9.11 -11.73 14.05
CA ALA A 379 -8.63 -11.75 15.42
C ALA A 379 -9.59 -12.52 16.33
N TYR A 380 -9.06 -13.07 17.44
CA TYR A 380 -9.88 -13.75 18.44
C TYR A 380 -10.94 -12.83 19.07
N GLY A 381 -10.60 -11.54 19.20
CA GLY A 381 -11.52 -10.49 19.59
C GLY A 381 -11.04 -9.16 19.03
N LEU A 382 -11.93 -8.45 18.33
CA LEU A 382 -11.66 -7.16 17.72
C LEU A 382 -12.40 -6.06 18.49
N ALA A 383 -11.66 -5.08 19.01
CA ALA A 383 -12.22 -3.90 19.67
C ALA A 383 -12.04 -2.61 18.83
N THR A 384 -11.05 -2.58 17.94
CA THR A 384 -10.75 -1.42 17.09
C THR A 384 -10.43 -1.88 15.68
N LEU A 385 -11.01 -1.22 14.69
CA LEU A 385 -10.77 -1.47 13.28
C LEU A 385 -9.91 -0.33 12.70
N SER A 386 -8.76 -0.66 12.11
CA SER A 386 -7.92 0.34 11.45
C SER A 386 -8.15 0.32 9.93
N LEU A 387 -8.48 1.47 9.35
CA LEU A 387 -8.72 1.68 7.91
C LEU A 387 -7.79 2.76 7.37
N ARG A 388 -7.48 2.71 6.07
CA ARG A 388 -6.78 3.79 5.37
C ARG A 388 -7.76 4.68 4.62
N LEU A 389 -7.62 5.99 4.79
CA LEU A 389 -8.38 7.02 4.09
C LEU A 389 -7.56 8.33 4.01
N ALA A 390 -7.51 8.97 2.84
CA ALA A 390 -6.63 10.13 2.61
C ALA A 390 -6.92 11.28 3.57
N ASP A 391 -5.90 11.83 4.23
CA ASP A 391 -6.04 12.90 5.24
C ASP A 391 -6.98 14.06 4.88
N PRO A 392 -7.01 14.56 3.63
CA PRO A 392 -7.94 15.61 3.24
C PRO A 392 -9.43 15.23 3.21
N LEU A 393 -9.76 13.93 3.24
CA LEU A 393 -11.14 13.44 3.23
C LEU A 393 -11.69 13.41 4.66
N VAL A 394 -12.62 14.32 4.92
CA VAL A 394 -13.32 14.46 6.21
C VAL A 394 -14.41 13.41 6.29
N VAL A 395 -14.37 12.59 7.34
CA VAL A 395 -15.39 11.57 7.61
C VAL A 395 -16.54 12.22 8.36
N SER A 396 -17.75 12.19 7.80
CA SER A 396 -18.95 12.76 8.43
C SER A 396 -19.69 11.75 9.30
N SER A 397 -19.64 10.45 8.97
CA SER A 397 -20.21 9.40 9.79
C SER A 397 -19.60 8.04 9.49
N ILE A 398 -19.57 7.19 10.52
CA ILE A 398 -19.23 5.77 10.42
C ILE A 398 -20.37 4.99 11.07
N VAL A 399 -21.03 4.10 10.35
CA VAL A 399 -22.19 3.34 10.84
C VAL A 399 -21.99 1.87 10.54
N SER A 400 -22.05 1.02 11.57
CA SER A 400 -22.19 -0.41 11.40
C SER A 400 -23.66 -0.81 11.35
N ARG A 401 -24.02 -1.74 10.47
CA ARG A 401 -25.37 -2.31 10.45
C ARG A 401 -25.69 -3.05 11.74
N GLU A 402 -24.69 -3.72 12.31
CA GLU A 402 -24.81 -4.58 13.49
C GLU A 402 -24.73 -3.79 14.79
N TYR A 403 -23.94 -2.71 14.82
CA TYR A 403 -23.61 -1.97 16.04
C TYR A 403 -24.08 -0.50 16.03
N GLY A 404 -24.74 -0.05 14.97
CA GLY A 404 -25.15 1.34 14.82
C GLY A 404 -23.95 2.26 14.58
N ARG A 405 -24.08 3.52 14.97
CA ARG A 405 -23.06 4.54 14.72
C ARG A 405 -21.80 4.30 15.57
N LEU A 406 -20.64 4.39 14.92
CA LEU A 406 -19.33 4.13 15.51
C LEU A 406 -18.49 5.40 15.57
N PHE A 407 -17.57 5.42 16.53
CA PHE A 407 -16.61 6.51 16.69
C PHE A 407 -15.34 6.21 15.89
N GLY A 408 -14.87 7.21 15.13
CA GLY A 408 -13.66 7.12 14.33
C GLY A 408 -12.69 8.24 14.67
N ILE A 409 -11.43 7.89 14.89
CA ILE A 409 -10.33 8.83 15.13
C ILE A 409 -9.35 8.80 13.95
N ARG A 410 -8.92 9.98 13.51
CA ARG A 410 -7.82 10.10 12.56
C ARG A 410 -6.48 10.24 13.27
N VAL A 411 -5.50 9.48 12.78
CA VAL A 411 -4.09 9.71 13.11
C VAL A 411 -3.48 10.63 12.06
N ARG A 412 -3.01 11.79 12.50
CA ARG A 412 -2.59 12.88 11.61
C ARG A 412 -1.35 12.46 10.80
N ASN A 413 -1.32 12.80 9.50
CA ASN A 413 -0.23 12.52 8.56
C ASN A 413 0.02 11.02 8.29
N GLN A 414 -0.95 10.14 8.59
CA GLN A 414 -0.82 8.70 8.39
C GLN A 414 -1.90 8.12 7.46
N ASN A 415 -2.85 8.92 6.95
CA ASN A 415 -4.01 8.40 6.21
C ASN A 415 -4.71 7.25 6.95
N LEU A 416 -4.72 7.28 8.29
CA LEU A 416 -5.18 6.20 9.14
C LEU A 416 -6.42 6.65 9.93
N LEU A 417 -7.48 5.87 9.81
CA LEU A 417 -8.76 6.02 10.50
C LEU A 417 -8.95 4.81 11.42
N VAL A 418 -8.96 5.03 12.73
CA VAL A 418 -9.19 4.00 13.74
C VAL A 418 -10.64 4.09 14.20
N VAL A 419 -11.41 3.03 14.00
CA VAL A 419 -12.82 2.93 14.37
C VAL A 419 -12.96 2.06 15.61
N SER A 420 -13.56 2.60 16.67
CA SER A 420 -13.84 1.86 17.90
C SER A 420 -15.15 1.08 17.78
N LEU A 421 -15.11 -0.21 18.15
CA LEU A 421 -16.29 -1.05 18.25
C LEU A 421 -16.83 -0.99 19.70
N PRO A 422 -18.15 -1.02 19.91
CA PRO A 422 -18.73 -0.87 21.25
C PRO A 422 -18.49 -2.07 22.16
N THR A 423 -18.26 -3.23 21.57
CA THR A 423 -17.99 -4.48 22.28
C THR A 423 -16.87 -5.23 21.57
N PHE A 424 -16.26 -6.19 22.27
CA PHE A 424 -15.36 -7.14 21.64
C PHE A 424 -16.13 -7.99 20.63
N VAL A 425 -15.75 -7.87 19.36
CA VAL A 425 -16.35 -8.66 18.29
C VAL A 425 -15.54 -9.95 18.12
N PRO A 426 -16.16 -11.14 18.28
CA PRO A 426 -15.44 -12.39 18.18
C PRO A 426 -15.03 -12.71 16.74
N ARG A 427 -14.08 -13.65 16.61
CA ARG A 427 -13.63 -14.20 15.34
C ARG A 427 -14.78 -14.72 14.48
N ASP A 428 -14.63 -14.61 13.16
CA ASP A 428 -15.56 -15.04 12.12
C ASP A 428 -16.88 -14.27 12.06
N THR A 429 -17.13 -13.33 12.98
CA THR A 429 -18.26 -12.39 12.87
C THR A 429 -18.09 -11.50 11.65
N GLN A 430 -19.18 -11.31 10.91
CA GLN A 430 -19.24 -10.35 9.82
C GLN A 430 -19.75 -8.99 10.31
N ILE A 431 -19.12 -7.93 9.84
CA ILE A 431 -19.50 -6.54 10.15
C ILE A 431 -19.70 -5.81 8.83
N THR A 432 -20.80 -5.08 8.72
CA THR A 432 -21.08 -4.20 7.58
C THR A 432 -20.87 -2.76 8.01
N LEU A 433 -19.82 -2.12 7.50
CA LEU A 433 -19.44 -0.75 7.83
C LEU A 433 -19.83 0.20 6.70
N THR A 434 -20.52 1.27 7.01
CA THR A 434 -20.85 2.37 6.10
C THR A 434 -20.07 3.61 6.52
N VAL A 435 -19.29 4.18 5.61
CA VAL A 435 -18.47 5.37 5.86
C VAL A 435 -18.87 6.45 4.87
N ASN A 436 -19.32 7.59 5.39
CA ASN A 436 -19.58 8.80 4.61
C ASN A 436 -18.40 9.76 4.77
N TYR A 437 -17.89 10.26 3.66
CA TYR A 437 -16.71 11.13 3.66
C TYR A 437 -16.72 12.07 2.47
N ALA A 438 -16.14 13.26 2.64
CA ALA A 438 -15.97 14.20 1.55
C ALA A 438 -14.73 15.08 1.77
N GLY A 439 -14.15 15.57 0.69
CA GLY A 439 -13.02 16.49 0.82
C GLY A 439 -12.28 16.73 -0.48
N ARG A 440 -11.23 17.55 -0.37
CA ARG A 440 -10.37 17.87 -1.51
C ARG A 440 -9.31 16.78 -1.67
N LEU A 441 -9.39 15.99 -2.74
CA LEU A 441 -8.40 14.98 -3.07
C LEU A 441 -7.77 15.24 -4.44
N GLU A 442 -6.46 15.45 -4.44
CA GLU A 442 -5.70 15.60 -5.68
C GLU A 442 -5.63 14.27 -6.44
N PRO A 443 -5.86 14.28 -7.76
CA PRO A 443 -5.66 13.11 -8.61
C PRO A 443 -4.19 12.70 -8.61
N GLN A 444 -3.93 11.41 -8.84
CA GLN A 444 -2.58 10.92 -9.04
C GLN A 444 -2.08 11.31 -10.43
N ALA A 445 -0.82 11.71 -10.49
CA ALA A 445 -0.11 11.82 -11.76
C ALA A 445 0.10 10.39 -12.31
N PRO A 446 -0.37 10.06 -13.53
CA PRO A 446 -0.27 8.72 -14.11
C PRO A 446 1.16 8.18 -14.31
N ASP A 447 2.18 9.02 -14.16
CA ASP A 447 3.61 8.73 -14.32
C ASP A 447 4.32 8.34 -13.00
N ARG A 448 3.62 8.38 -11.85
CA ARG A 448 4.20 8.22 -10.52
C ARG A 448 4.58 6.77 -10.15
N GLU A 449 4.30 5.79 -11.02
CA GLU A 449 4.91 4.45 -10.93
C GLU A 449 6.26 4.38 -11.65
N THR A 450 6.67 5.41 -12.41
CA THR A 450 7.81 5.30 -13.31
C THR A 450 8.84 6.41 -13.33
N ILE A 451 8.66 7.62 -12.77
CA ILE A 451 9.75 8.60 -12.51
C ILE A 451 9.22 9.79 -11.67
N ARG A 452 10.08 10.46 -10.88
CA ARG A 452 9.88 11.87 -10.50
C ARG A 452 10.72 12.74 -11.43
N PRO A 453 10.16 13.70 -12.17
CA PRO A 453 10.97 14.61 -12.98
C PRO A 453 11.82 15.50 -12.05
N GLY A 454 13.13 15.57 -12.33
CA GLY A 454 13.92 16.74 -11.96
C GLY A 454 13.37 17.95 -12.71
N GLN A 455 13.34 19.12 -12.07
CA GLN A 455 12.91 20.37 -12.68
C GLN A 455 13.67 20.60 -13.99
N VAL A 456 12.95 20.54 -15.12
CA VAL A 456 13.42 21.05 -16.40
C VAL A 456 12.56 22.25 -16.76
N ALA A 457 13.25 23.33 -17.10
CA ALA A 457 12.68 24.63 -17.37
C ALA A 457 11.77 24.64 -18.61
N GLU A 458 10.81 25.55 -18.50
CA GLU A 458 9.92 26.15 -19.50
C GLU A 458 10.38 26.02 -20.97
N ASP A 459 9.79 25.06 -21.67
CA ASP A 459 9.30 25.27 -23.04
C ASP A 459 7.93 24.59 -23.10
N LEU A 460 6.87 25.39 -23.04
CA LEU A 460 5.48 24.91 -23.04
C LEU A 460 5.17 24.21 -24.38
N PRO A 461 4.67 22.98 -24.39
CA PRO A 461 4.25 22.33 -25.63
C PRO A 461 3.16 23.16 -26.33
N MET A 462 3.25 23.31 -27.66
CA MET A 462 2.26 24.04 -28.48
C MET A 462 0.82 23.48 -28.36
N MET A 463 0.66 22.23 -27.90
CA MET A 463 -0.62 21.63 -27.57
C MET A 463 -0.57 21.03 -26.17
N ALA A 464 -1.54 21.36 -25.33
CA ALA A 464 -1.71 20.69 -24.03
C ALA A 464 -2.27 19.28 -24.21
N ALA A 465 -1.86 18.36 -23.33
CA ALA A 465 -2.50 17.05 -23.18
C ALA A 465 -3.93 17.20 -22.65
N GLU A 466 -4.82 16.33 -23.07
CA GLU A 466 -6.14 16.18 -22.45
C GLU A 466 -5.98 15.85 -20.96
N LYS A 467 -6.78 16.52 -20.12
CA LYS A 467 -6.71 16.28 -18.68
C LYS A 467 -7.17 14.86 -18.36
N SER A 468 -6.42 14.19 -17.51
CA SER A 468 -6.78 12.88 -16.95
C SER A 468 -6.68 12.94 -15.42
N PHE A 469 -7.56 12.20 -14.75
CA PHE A 469 -7.69 12.19 -13.30
C PHE A 469 -7.74 10.74 -12.82
N LEU A 470 -6.61 10.22 -12.35
CA LEU A 470 -6.47 8.85 -11.86
C LEU A 470 -6.60 8.79 -10.34
N TYR A 471 -7.43 7.87 -9.84
CA TYR A 471 -7.58 7.56 -8.42
C TYR A 471 -7.41 6.06 -8.22
N SER A 472 -6.37 5.65 -7.50
CA SER A 472 -6.02 4.25 -7.21
C SER A 472 -5.80 4.03 -5.70
N ASN A 473 -5.38 2.84 -5.29
CA ASN A 473 -5.09 2.53 -3.88
C ASN A 473 -4.09 3.48 -3.19
N ARG A 474 -3.22 4.17 -3.95
CA ARG A 474 -2.24 5.13 -3.44
C ARG A 474 -2.83 6.48 -3.05
N SER A 475 -4.01 6.84 -3.57
CA SER A 475 -4.68 8.09 -3.22
C SER A 475 -5.61 7.92 -2.04
N TYR A 476 -5.81 6.69 -1.53
CA TYR A 476 -6.69 6.41 -0.39
C TYR A 476 -8.07 7.08 -0.55
N TRP A 477 -8.61 7.02 -1.78
CA TRP A 477 -9.81 7.76 -2.19
C TRP A 477 -11.11 7.16 -1.65
N TYR A 478 -11.03 5.93 -1.16
CA TYR A 478 -12.08 5.21 -0.45
C TYR A 478 -11.49 4.60 0.83
N PRO A 479 -12.32 4.30 1.85
CA PRO A 479 -11.88 3.58 3.03
C PRO A 479 -11.45 2.17 2.61
N GLN A 480 -10.18 1.85 2.85
CA GLN A 480 -9.61 0.56 2.47
C GLN A 480 -8.91 -0.08 3.67
N ALA A 481 -8.66 -1.39 3.61
CA ALA A 481 -7.87 -2.06 4.63
C ALA A 481 -6.43 -1.50 4.69
N THR A 482 -5.76 -1.68 5.83
CA THR A 482 -4.37 -1.24 6.04
C THR A 482 -3.37 -1.94 5.13
N VAL A 483 -3.70 -3.18 4.77
CA VAL A 483 -3.03 -4.00 3.77
C VAL A 483 -4.06 -4.33 2.70
N SER A 484 -3.70 -4.27 1.42
CA SER A 484 -4.64 -4.58 0.34
C SER A 484 -5.10 -6.03 0.41
N ASP A 485 -6.39 -6.27 0.28
CA ASP A 485 -7.04 -7.59 0.36
C ASP A 485 -7.86 -7.85 -0.91
N TYR A 486 -8.17 -9.11 -1.20
CA TYR A 486 -8.98 -9.52 -2.32
C TYR A 486 -10.47 -9.46 -1.97
N ALA A 487 -11.18 -8.51 -2.58
CA ALA A 487 -12.61 -8.33 -2.38
C ALA A 487 -13.34 -8.21 -3.72
N THR A 488 -14.62 -8.59 -3.77
CA THR A 488 -15.51 -8.17 -4.86
C THR A 488 -15.90 -6.71 -4.68
N ALA A 489 -16.40 -6.07 -5.74
CA ALA A 489 -16.82 -4.69 -5.62
C ALA A 489 -17.95 -4.29 -6.57
N LYS A 490 -18.74 -3.32 -6.12
CA LYS A 490 -19.62 -2.51 -6.97
C LYS A 490 -19.22 -1.04 -6.81
N LEU A 491 -19.00 -0.36 -7.93
CA LEU A 491 -18.61 1.05 -8.00
C LEU A 491 -19.71 1.85 -8.69
N ARG A 492 -20.27 2.84 -8.01
CA ARG A 492 -21.14 3.86 -8.59
C ARG A 492 -20.35 5.15 -8.68
N LEU A 493 -20.11 5.64 -9.90
CA LEU A 493 -19.27 6.80 -10.15
C LEU A 493 -20.09 7.87 -10.87
N THR A 494 -20.39 8.94 -10.16
CA THR A 494 -21.05 10.12 -10.72
C THR A 494 -20.00 11.15 -11.12
N VAL A 495 -19.92 11.44 -12.41
CA VAL A 495 -18.92 12.34 -13.00
C VAL A 495 -19.58 13.49 -13.77
N PRO A 496 -18.88 14.62 -14.03
CA PRO A 496 -19.42 15.71 -14.83
C PRO A 496 -19.78 15.26 -16.24
N ASN A 497 -20.86 15.80 -16.84
CA ASN A 497 -21.35 15.35 -18.15
C ASN A 497 -20.31 15.43 -19.29
N GLY A 498 -19.36 16.36 -19.22
CA GLY A 498 -18.31 16.56 -20.23
C GLY A 498 -17.12 15.59 -20.14
N ILE A 499 -17.10 14.69 -19.15
CA ILE A 499 -16.03 13.73 -18.89
C ILE A 499 -16.63 12.33 -18.78
N ASP A 500 -15.87 11.33 -19.18
CA ASP A 500 -16.23 9.92 -19.09
C ASP A 500 -15.30 9.18 -18.12
N CYS A 501 -15.70 7.98 -17.71
CA CYS A 501 -15.02 7.22 -16.68
C CYS A 501 -14.72 5.78 -17.13
N VAL A 502 -13.54 5.28 -16.77
CA VAL A 502 -13.16 3.87 -16.80
C VAL A 502 -12.77 3.47 -15.38
N ALA A 503 -13.22 2.31 -14.90
CA ALA A 503 -12.96 1.87 -13.53
C ALA A 503 -12.75 0.36 -13.44
N SER A 504 -12.35 -0.09 -12.26
CA SER A 504 -12.33 -1.51 -11.91
C SER A 504 -13.74 -2.10 -11.96
N GLY A 505 -13.87 -3.29 -12.54
CA GLY A 505 -15.13 -3.97 -12.82
C GLY A 505 -15.63 -3.79 -14.26
N GLU A 506 -16.67 -4.54 -14.59
CA GLU A 506 -17.36 -4.42 -15.87
C GLU A 506 -18.44 -3.35 -15.80
N LEU A 507 -18.54 -2.50 -16.83
CA LEU A 507 -19.62 -1.53 -16.93
C LEU A 507 -20.97 -2.25 -17.06
N GLU A 508 -21.90 -1.97 -16.15
CA GLU A 508 -23.23 -2.58 -16.18
C GLU A 508 -24.01 -2.14 -17.44
N PRO A 509 -24.77 -3.04 -18.08
CA PRO A 509 -25.62 -2.69 -19.21
C PRO A 509 -26.58 -1.54 -18.88
N GLY A 510 -26.72 -0.59 -19.80
CA GLY A 510 -27.57 0.60 -19.62
C GLY A 510 -26.87 1.81 -19.00
N TYR A 511 -25.60 1.67 -18.57
CA TYR A 511 -24.77 2.79 -18.11
C TYR A 511 -23.78 3.26 -19.19
N PRO A 512 -23.35 4.54 -19.15
CA PRO A 512 -23.75 5.57 -18.19
C PRO A 512 -25.19 6.09 -18.39
N VAL A 513 -25.82 6.50 -17.30
CA VAL A 513 -27.13 7.16 -17.30
C VAL A 513 -26.94 8.66 -17.05
N PRO A 514 -27.53 9.55 -17.86
CA PRO A 514 -27.47 10.99 -17.59
C PRO A 514 -28.27 11.35 -16.34
N ILE A 515 -27.74 12.27 -15.54
CA ILE A 515 -28.40 12.87 -14.39
C ILE A 515 -28.65 14.34 -14.73
N GLU A 516 -29.92 14.73 -14.75
CA GLU A 516 -30.35 16.12 -14.98
C GLU A 516 -29.81 17.06 -13.89
N PRO A 517 -29.59 18.35 -14.21
CA PRO A 517 -29.17 19.34 -13.22
C PRO A 517 -30.13 19.43 -12.02
N GLY A 518 -29.59 19.46 -10.81
CA GLY A 518 -30.40 19.49 -9.58
C GLY A 518 -29.54 19.52 -8.32
N GLY A 519 -30.09 20.07 -7.22
CA GLY A 519 -29.40 20.11 -5.91
C GLY A 519 -28.07 20.89 -5.90
N GLY A 520 -27.91 21.88 -6.77
CA GLY A 520 -26.67 22.68 -6.88
C GLY A 520 -25.59 22.07 -7.78
N TYR A 521 -25.85 20.92 -8.42
CA TYR A 521 -24.93 20.28 -9.35
C TYR A 521 -25.33 20.49 -10.82
N PRO A 522 -24.36 20.70 -11.74
CA PRO A 522 -24.63 20.69 -13.17
C PRO A 522 -25.05 19.30 -13.65
N ALA A 523 -25.38 19.17 -14.94
CA ALA A 523 -25.64 17.87 -15.56
C ALA A 523 -24.45 16.91 -15.35
N ARG A 524 -24.75 15.65 -15.02
CA ARG A 524 -23.76 14.62 -14.67
C ARG A 524 -24.08 13.31 -15.39
N LYS A 525 -23.16 12.36 -15.31
CA LYS A 525 -23.35 10.98 -15.75
C LYS A 525 -23.09 10.05 -14.57
N LEU A 526 -23.95 9.08 -14.36
CA LEU A 526 -23.73 7.98 -13.44
C LEU A 526 -23.20 6.77 -14.22
N TYR A 527 -22.09 6.21 -13.76
CA TYR A 527 -21.58 4.91 -14.19
C TYR A 527 -21.74 3.90 -13.06
N VAL A 528 -22.00 2.64 -13.42
CA VAL A 528 -22.00 1.54 -12.47
C VAL A 528 -21.11 0.43 -13.00
N PHE A 529 -20.06 0.10 -12.26
CA PHE A 529 -19.14 -0.99 -12.56
C PHE A 529 -19.26 -2.09 -11.52
N THR A 530 -19.24 -3.34 -11.97
CA THR A 530 -19.32 -4.51 -11.08
C THR A 530 -18.13 -5.43 -11.31
N ALA A 531 -17.34 -5.64 -10.26
CA ALA A 531 -16.25 -6.59 -10.20
C ALA A 531 -16.73 -7.89 -9.52
N SER A 532 -17.14 -8.85 -10.36
CA SER A 532 -17.64 -10.16 -9.94
C SER A 532 -16.57 -11.13 -9.48
N GLN A 533 -15.32 -10.93 -9.91
CA GLN A 533 -14.15 -11.62 -9.38
C GLN A 533 -13.43 -10.72 -8.37
N PRO A 534 -12.78 -11.31 -7.35
CA PRO A 534 -11.98 -10.55 -6.42
C PRO A 534 -10.86 -9.76 -7.12
N LEU A 535 -10.61 -8.55 -6.64
CA LEU A 535 -9.44 -7.76 -7.00
C LEU A 535 -8.83 -7.14 -5.75
N ARG A 536 -7.53 -6.81 -5.86
CA ARG A 536 -6.71 -6.36 -4.74
C ARG A 536 -7.00 -4.92 -4.30
N TYR A 537 -7.44 -4.07 -5.24
CA TYR A 537 -7.78 -2.68 -4.96
C TYR A 537 -8.66 -2.07 -6.04
N LEU A 538 -9.38 -1.00 -5.68
CA LEU A 538 -10.29 -0.30 -6.59
C LEU A 538 -9.59 0.92 -7.19
N SER A 539 -9.81 1.13 -8.48
CA SER A 539 -9.25 2.25 -9.22
C SER A 539 -10.26 2.78 -10.23
N PHE A 540 -10.17 4.06 -10.54
CA PHE A 540 -10.86 4.66 -11.67
C PHE A 540 -10.07 5.82 -12.26
N ILE A 541 -10.29 6.06 -13.55
CA ILE A 541 -9.71 7.16 -14.29
C ILE A 541 -10.80 7.91 -15.04
N MET A 542 -10.74 9.23 -14.95
CA MET A 542 -11.63 10.12 -15.68
C MET A 542 -10.85 10.92 -16.71
N SER A 543 -11.38 10.99 -17.91
CA SER A 543 -10.90 11.89 -18.97
C SER A 543 -12.00 12.08 -20.00
N ARG A 544 -11.77 12.92 -21.00
CA ARG A 544 -12.65 12.98 -22.17
C ARG A 544 -12.37 11.73 -23.01
N PHE A 545 -13.22 10.72 -22.92
CA PHE A 545 -13.03 9.48 -23.66
C PHE A 545 -13.97 9.41 -24.88
N THR A 546 -13.57 8.60 -25.83
CA THR A 546 -14.39 8.15 -26.94
C THR A 546 -14.03 6.70 -27.19
N ARG A 547 -15.06 5.86 -27.24
CA ARG A 547 -14.93 4.45 -27.54
C ARG A 547 -14.33 4.27 -28.91
N ALA A 548 -13.13 3.70 -28.96
CA ALA A 548 -12.42 3.44 -30.19
C ALA A 548 -12.87 2.13 -30.82
N GLU A 549 -12.95 1.06 -30.01
CA GLU A 549 -13.25 -0.30 -30.46
C GLU A 549 -13.77 -1.18 -29.31
N THR A 550 -14.51 -2.23 -29.64
CA THR A 550 -14.87 -3.32 -28.72
C THR A 550 -14.69 -4.66 -29.42
N ALA A 551 -14.10 -5.64 -28.74
CA ALA A 551 -13.87 -6.96 -29.28
C ALA A 551 -14.17 -8.05 -28.25
N THR A 552 -14.60 -9.22 -28.71
CA THR A 552 -14.65 -10.43 -27.88
C THR A 552 -13.55 -11.37 -28.35
N VAL A 553 -12.58 -11.60 -27.47
CA VAL A 553 -11.42 -12.45 -27.71
C VAL A 553 -11.77 -13.85 -27.24
N ALA A 554 -11.90 -14.82 -28.15
CA ALA A 554 -12.19 -16.20 -27.79
C ALA A 554 -10.91 -16.94 -27.37
N PHE A 555 -11.01 -17.77 -26.33
CA PHE A 555 -9.93 -18.66 -25.90
C PHE A 555 -10.24 -20.09 -26.34
N PRO A 556 -9.50 -20.65 -27.32
CA PRO A 556 -9.75 -22.01 -27.79
C PRO A 556 -9.54 -23.03 -26.67
N ALA A 557 -10.39 -24.06 -26.65
CA ALA A 557 -10.21 -25.18 -25.74
C ALA A 557 -8.86 -25.86 -26.02
N ARG A 558 -8.08 -26.11 -24.97
CA ARG A 558 -6.75 -26.69 -25.09
C ARG A 558 -6.87 -28.12 -25.65
N GLU A 559 -6.55 -28.33 -26.92
CA GLU A 559 -6.26 -29.68 -27.43
C GLU A 559 -4.99 -30.17 -26.72
N VAL A 560 -5.13 -31.16 -25.85
CA VAL A 560 -3.98 -31.87 -25.25
C VAL A 560 -3.32 -32.67 -26.37
N ARG A 561 -2.46 -32.03 -27.16
CA ARG A 561 -1.62 -32.69 -28.16
C ARG A 561 -0.45 -33.37 -27.45
N LEU A 562 -0.70 -34.56 -26.90
CA LEU A 562 0.38 -35.52 -26.65
C LEU A 562 0.97 -35.89 -28.02
N LYS A 563 2.14 -35.34 -28.37
CA LYS A 563 2.89 -35.87 -29.51
C LYS A 563 3.28 -37.31 -29.16
N PRO A 564 2.97 -38.32 -29.99
CA PRO A 564 3.39 -39.68 -29.74
C PRO A 564 4.90 -39.76 -29.96
N ASN A 565 5.66 -40.03 -28.89
CA ASN A 565 7.03 -40.52 -29.05
C ASN A 565 6.97 -41.88 -29.74
N ALA A 566 7.78 -42.01 -30.79
CA ALA A 566 7.99 -43.26 -31.48
C ALA A 566 8.61 -44.30 -30.52
N SER A 567 8.06 -45.52 -30.62
CA SER A 567 8.55 -46.81 -30.11
C SER A 567 8.79 -46.96 -28.60
N GLY A 568 7.79 -47.54 -27.94
CA GLY A 568 7.90 -48.25 -26.66
C GLY A 568 6.54 -48.87 -26.31
N SER A 569 6.46 -50.19 -26.24
CA SER A 569 5.22 -50.98 -26.25
C SER A 569 4.25 -50.70 -25.09
N SER A 570 2.97 -50.77 -25.44
CA SER A 570 1.77 -50.67 -24.61
C SER A 570 1.67 -51.65 -23.44
N SER A 571 1.17 -51.15 -22.30
CA SER A 571 0.14 -51.84 -21.51
C SER A 571 -0.80 -50.79 -20.91
N GLY A 572 -2.08 -50.88 -21.29
CA GLY A 572 -3.09 -49.85 -21.06
C GLY A 572 -3.54 -49.69 -19.60
N GLY A 573 -3.96 -48.47 -19.30
CA GLY A 573 -4.71 -48.12 -18.10
C GLY A 573 -5.38 -46.78 -18.35
N ASN A 574 -6.69 -46.80 -18.61
CA ASN A 574 -7.53 -45.62 -18.59
C ASN A 574 -7.50 -45.02 -17.17
N SER A 575 -6.85 -43.87 -17.01
CA SER A 575 -7.07 -43.01 -15.85
C SER A 575 -7.21 -41.57 -16.32
N SER A 576 -8.44 -41.08 -16.24
CA SER A 576 -8.74 -39.66 -16.03
C SER A 576 -8.11 -39.26 -14.69
N GLY A 577 -6.81 -38.96 -14.72
CA GLY A 577 -6.04 -38.59 -13.54
C GLY A 577 -6.22 -37.12 -13.21
N THR A 578 -7.18 -36.80 -12.35
CA THR A 578 -7.07 -35.61 -11.51
C THR A 578 -5.76 -35.74 -10.72
N PRO A 579 -4.84 -34.75 -10.76
CA PRO A 579 -3.61 -34.83 -9.98
C PRO A 579 -3.94 -34.98 -8.49
N PRO A 580 -3.26 -35.86 -7.74
CA PRO A 580 -3.46 -35.94 -6.30
C PRO A 580 -3.00 -34.60 -5.69
N GLY A 581 -3.94 -33.86 -5.08
CA GLY A 581 -3.68 -32.56 -4.44
C GLY A 581 -4.05 -31.31 -5.25
N GLY A 582 -4.74 -31.44 -6.38
CA GLY A 582 -5.17 -30.28 -7.18
C GLY A 582 -6.29 -29.48 -6.51
N ALA A 583 -5.95 -28.39 -5.83
CA ALA A 583 -6.93 -27.35 -5.50
C ALA A 583 -7.52 -26.81 -6.80
N ALA A 584 -8.86 -26.77 -6.90
CA ALA A 584 -9.51 -26.07 -8.01
C ALA A 584 -9.12 -24.59 -7.97
N PRO A 585 -8.93 -23.92 -9.13
CA PRO A 585 -8.68 -22.49 -9.15
C PRO A 585 -9.83 -21.76 -8.43
N SER A 586 -9.48 -20.82 -7.57
CA SER A 586 -10.46 -19.93 -6.92
C SER A 586 -11.17 -19.09 -7.97
N GLY A 587 -12.46 -18.80 -7.81
CA GLY A 587 -13.23 -17.96 -8.75
C GLY A 587 -13.68 -18.67 -10.04
N ILE A 588 -14.06 -17.89 -11.05
CA ILE A 588 -14.59 -18.40 -12.34
C ILE A 588 -13.53 -18.25 -13.43
N SER A 589 -13.37 -19.29 -14.26
CA SER A 589 -12.55 -19.27 -15.47
C SER A 589 -13.38 -18.87 -16.69
N TYR A 590 -12.83 -18.02 -17.55
CA TYR A 590 -13.53 -17.50 -18.72
C TYR A 590 -12.99 -18.09 -20.02
N LYS A 591 -13.91 -18.42 -20.95
CA LYS A 591 -13.57 -18.91 -22.30
C LYS A 591 -13.42 -17.80 -23.33
N SER A 592 -13.66 -16.56 -22.92
CA SER A 592 -13.49 -15.38 -23.74
C SER A 592 -13.23 -14.17 -22.86
N LEU A 593 -12.62 -13.14 -23.44
CA LEU A 593 -12.39 -11.84 -22.83
C LEU A 593 -13.10 -10.77 -23.64
N ASN A 594 -13.94 -9.96 -22.98
CA ASN A 594 -14.51 -8.75 -23.56
C ASN A 594 -13.52 -7.61 -23.44
N LEU A 595 -12.98 -7.15 -24.56
CA LEU A 595 -12.04 -6.05 -24.65
C LEU A 595 -12.80 -4.78 -25.07
N SER A 596 -12.60 -3.69 -24.32
CA SER A 596 -13.03 -2.35 -24.74
C SER A 596 -11.82 -1.43 -24.82
N VAL A 597 -11.79 -0.52 -25.79
CA VAL A 597 -10.76 0.53 -25.87
C VAL A 597 -11.44 1.89 -25.81
N GLU A 598 -11.17 2.61 -24.73
CA GLU A 598 -11.60 3.98 -24.49
C GLU A 598 -10.39 4.90 -24.68
N SER A 599 -10.51 5.94 -25.49
CA SER A 599 -9.35 6.77 -25.86
C SER A 599 -9.69 8.25 -25.83
N ASN A 600 -8.72 9.12 -25.56
CA ASN A 600 -8.92 10.53 -25.85
C ASN A 600 -9.25 10.74 -27.34
N PRO A 601 -10.13 11.69 -27.72
CA PRO A 601 -10.65 11.78 -29.09
C PRO A 601 -9.61 11.90 -30.19
N ARG A 602 -8.43 12.47 -29.90
CA ARG A 602 -7.30 12.54 -30.84
C ARG A 602 -6.64 11.18 -31.12
N GLN A 603 -6.91 10.17 -30.29
CA GLN A 603 -6.27 8.87 -30.32
C GLN A 603 -7.19 7.73 -30.78
N VAL A 604 -8.41 8.01 -31.24
CA VAL A 604 -9.38 6.96 -31.63
C VAL A 604 -8.81 5.97 -32.64
N GLN A 605 -8.09 6.44 -33.66
CA GLN A 605 -7.47 5.54 -34.64
C GLN A 605 -6.41 4.65 -33.98
N ARG A 606 -5.56 5.24 -33.14
CA ARG A 606 -4.55 4.48 -32.38
C ARG A 606 -5.20 3.45 -31.45
N GLY A 607 -6.33 3.79 -30.85
CA GLY A 607 -7.13 2.89 -30.00
C GLY A 607 -7.65 1.68 -30.77
N ARG A 608 -8.15 1.86 -32.01
CA ARG A 608 -8.59 0.76 -32.88
C ARG A 608 -7.45 -0.21 -33.17
N ASP A 609 -6.31 0.33 -33.61
CA ASP A 609 -5.12 -0.49 -33.90
C ASP A 609 -4.60 -1.21 -32.64
N LEU A 610 -4.85 -0.67 -31.45
CA LEU A 610 -4.45 -1.26 -30.18
C LEU A 610 -5.34 -2.45 -29.78
N ALA A 611 -6.63 -2.42 -30.13
CA ALA A 611 -7.57 -3.47 -29.75
C ALA A 611 -7.19 -4.83 -30.33
N GLU A 612 -6.79 -4.87 -31.61
CA GLU A 612 -6.32 -6.09 -32.27
C GLU A 612 -5.08 -6.66 -31.56
N ARG A 613 -4.06 -5.82 -31.35
CA ARG A 613 -2.82 -6.20 -30.65
C ARG A 613 -3.09 -6.72 -29.23
N ALA A 614 -3.99 -6.05 -28.50
CA ALA A 614 -4.35 -6.47 -27.14
C ALA A 614 -5.09 -7.81 -27.12
N GLY A 615 -5.94 -8.07 -28.12
CA GLY A 615 -6.57 -9.36 -28.31
C GLY A 615 -5.55 -10.48 -28.54
N ASP A 616 -4.57 -10.24 -29.42
CA ASP A 616 -3.49 -11.20 -29.69
C ASP A 616 -2.63 -11.49 -28.44
N ILE A 617 -2.28 -10.45 -27.69
CA ILE A 617 -1.55 -10.59 -26.41
C ILE A 617 -2.36 -11.44 -25.42
N ALA A 618 -3.64 -11.15 -25.25
CA ALA A 618 -4.51 -11.89 -24.33
C ALA A 618 -4.64 -13.37 -24.74
N GLN A 619 -4.77 -13.67 -26.04
CA GLN A 619 -4.78 -15.05 -26.53
C GLN A 619 -3.46 -15.77 -26.24
N PHE A 620 -2.33 -15.10 -26.49
CA PHE A 620 -1.01 -15.65 -26.22
C PHE A 620 -0.81 -15.96 -24.74
N TYR A 621 -1.16 -15.04 -23.83
CA TYR A 621 -1.05 -15.26 -22.39
C TYR A 621 -1.98 -16.38 -21.90
N ASN A 622 -3.21 -16.41 -22.40
CA ASN A 622 -4.11 -17.53 -22.12
C ASN A 622 -3.55 -18.87 -22.65
N SER A 623 -2.83 -18.89 -23.78
CA SER A 623 -2.18 -20.12 -24.27
C SER A 623 -1.10 -20.66 -23.34
N ILE A 624 -0.45 -19.77 -22.57
CA ILE A 624 0.57 -20.12 -21.58
C ILE A 624 -0.07 -20.52 -20.25
N ILE A 625 -1.07 -19.78 -19.77
CA ILE A 625 -1.65 -19.98 -18.43
C ILE A 625 -2.78 -21.02 -18.45
N GLY A 626 -3.58 -21.03 -19.50
CA GLY A 626 -4.79 -21.85 -19.61
C GLY A 626 -6.01 -21.27 -18.89
N ASP A 627 -5.95 -20.02 -18.43
CA ASP A 627 -7.04 -19.30 -17.78
C ASP A 627 -6.93 -17.79 -18.04
N CYS A 628 -8.07 -17.10 -17.97
CA CYS A 628 -8.15 -15.64 -17.95
C CYS A 628 -8.85 -15.19 -16.64
N PRO A 629 -8.24 -14.27 -15.87
CA PRO A 629 -8.72 -13.93 -14.54
C PRO A 629 -10.04 -13.15 -14.52
N TYR A 630 -10.29 -12.36 -15.56
CA TYR A 630 -11.44 -11.45 -15.66
C TYR A 630 -12.18 -11.68 -16.97
N SER A 631 -13.50 -11.50 -16.96
CA SER A 631 -14.37 -11.66 -18.15
C SER A 631 -14.25 -10.51 -19.14
N GLY A 632 -13.73 -9.36 -18.69
CA GLY A 632 -13.49 -8.19 -19.52
C GLY A 632 -12.32 -7.34 -19.04
N VAL A 633 -11.73 -6.61 -19.98
CA VAL A 633 -10.70 -5.60 -19.70
C VAL A 633 -10.92 -4.36 -20.56
N THR A 634 -10.78 -3.17 -19.97
CA THR A 634 -10.83 -1.90 -20.71
C THR A 634 -9.44 -1.29 -20.84
N LEU A 635 -9.02 -0.92 -22.05
CA LEU A 635 -7.81 -0.13 -22.26
C LEU A 635 -8.18 1.35 -22.33
N ALA A 636 -7.69 2.15 -21.40
CA ALA A 636 -7.88 3.60 -21.35
C ALA A 636 -6.64 4.33 -21.88
N LEU A 637 -6.69 4.80 -23.14
CA LEU A 637 -5.61 5.58 -23.73
C LEU A 637 -5.76 7.05 -23.34
N ILE A 638 -4.79 7.55 -22.58
CA ILE A 638 -4.73 8.95 -22.15
C ILE A 638 -3.51 9.66 -22.71
N GLU A 639 -3.64 10.96 -22.93
CA GLU A 639 -2.53 11.82 -23.31
C GLU A 639 -1.69 12.20 -22.09
N SER A 640 -0.37 12.21 -22.27
CA SER A 640 0.59 12.66 -21.26
C SER A 640 1.87 13.13 -21.95
N ASP A 641 2.71 13.88 -21.23
CA ASP A 641 4.02 14.28 -21.73
C ASP A 641 5.03 13.13 -21.71
N LEU A 642 4.85 12.18 -20.80
CA LEU A 642 5.69 10.99 -20.61
C LEU A 642 4.89 9.70 -20.83
N PRO A 643 5.50 8.65 -21.43
CA PRO A 643 4.89 7.33 -21.44
C PRO A 643 4.94 6.71 -20.04
N GLY A 644 4.01 5.79 -19.78
CA GLY A 644 3.76 5.17 -18.50
C GLY A 644 2.42 4.43 -18.53
N GLY A 645 2.13 3.68 -17.48
CA GLY A 645 0.94 2.85 -17.41
C GLY A 645 0.56 2.55 -15.97
N HIS A 646 -0.70 2.15 -15.81
CA HIS A 646 -1.23 1.67 -14.55
C HIS A 646 -2.28 0.60 -14.84
N SER A 647 -2.11 -0.59 -14.27
CA SER A 647 -2.87 -1.79 -14.64
C SER A 647 -3.63 -2.39 -13.44
N PRO A 648 -4.67 -1.72 -12.92
CA PRO A 648 -5.59 -2.29 -11.93
C PRO A 648 -6.38 -3.46 -12.52
N GLY A 649 -7.06 -4.24 -11.65
CA GLY A 649 -7.97 -5.28 -12.15
C GLY A 649 -9.06 -4.67 -13.04
N TYR A 650 -9.39 -5.36 -14.15
CA TYR A 650 -10.39 -5.01 -15.17
C TYR A 650 -10.05 -3.84 -16.11
N PHE A 651 -9.01 -3.04 -15.88
CA PHE A 651 -8.62 -2.03 -16.86
C PHE A 651 -7.13 -1.71 -16.84
N VAL A 652 -6.66 -1.14 -17.95
CA VAL A 652 -5.26 -0.72 -18.15
C VAL A 652 -5.27 0.72 -18.64
N ALA A 653 -4.69 1.64 -17.86
CA ALA A 653 -4.45 3.01 -18.29
C ALA A 653 -3.09 3.10 -18.98
N LEU A 654 -3.07 3.67 -20.19
CA LEU A 654 -1.85 3.80 -21.01
C LEU A 654 -1.60 5.27 -21.33
N ASN A 655 -0.47 5.81 -20.85
CA ASN A 655 -0.03 7.15 -21.18
C ASN A 655 0.62 7.16 -22.56
N GLN A 656 0.05 7.94 -23.47
CA GLN A 656 0.57 8.11 -24.82
C GLN A 656 1.17 9.52 -24.95
N PRO A 657 2.48 9.61 -25.23
CA PRO A 657 3.14 10.87 -25.54
C PRO A 657 2.47 11.61 -26.70
N LEU A 658 2.38 12.93 -26.59
CA LEU A 658 1.96 13.77 -27.71
C LEU A 658 2.94 13.67 -28.89
N PRO A 659 2.50 13.77 -30.16
CA PRO A 659 3.36 13.59 -31.34
C PRO A 659 4.61 14.47 -31.41
N MET A 660 4.58 15.66 -30.78
CA MET A 660 5.70 16.62 -30.72
C MET A 660 6.48 16.56 -29.40
N SER A 661 6.15 15.63 -28.50
CA SER A 661 6.88 15.47 -27.24
C SER A 661 8.30 15.00 -27.55
N THR A 662 9.29 15.77 -27.12
CA THR A 662 10.70 15.39 -27.13
C THR A 662 11.08 14.51 -25.94
N LEU A 663 10.15 14.35 -24.98
CA LEU A 663 10.31 13.55 -23.77
C LEU A 663 10.02 12.08 -24.09
N VAL A 664 11.07 11.35 -24.40
CA VAL A 664 11.04 9.89 -24.58
C VAL A 664 11.85 9.27 -23.45
N TRP A 665 11.52 8.03 -23.08
CA TRP A 665 12.34 7.16 -22.23
C TRP A 665 13.68 6.77 -22.92
N ARG A 666 14.47 7.76 -23.36
CA ARG A 666 15.81 7.51 -23.88
C ARG A 666 16.68 7.00 -22.73
N ASN A 667 17.31 5.85 -22.95
CA ASN A 667 18.20 5.17 -22.00
C ASN A 667 17.52 4.69 -20.71
N ASP A 668 16.20 4.47 -20.72
CA ASP A 668 15.52 3.77 -19.62
C ASP A 668 15.75 2.26 -19.72
N PRO A 669 16.05 1.54 -18.60
CA PRO A 669 16.32 0.10 -18.64
C PRO A 669 15.22 -0.75 -19.27
N VAL A 670 13.94 -0.34 -19.19
CA VAL A 670 12.80 -1.14 -19.69
C VAL A 670 12.22 -0.60 -21.01
N ALA A 671 12.91 0.36 -21.65
CA ALA A 671 12.52 0.82 -22.98
C ALA A 671 13.15 -0.09 -24.06
N PHE A 672 12.32 -0.94 -24.69
CA PHE A 672 12.76 -1.86 -25.75
C PHE A 672 12.36 -1.34 -27.13
N SER A 673 13.19 -0.48 -27.72
CA SER A 673 12.90 0.13 -29.03
C SER A 673 12.81 -0.87 -30.18
N GLY A 674 13.39 -2.07 -30.02
CA GLY A 674 13.30 -3.17 -30.99
C GLY A 674 11.92 -3.84 -31.04
N PHE A 675 11.04 -3.59 -30.06
CA PHE A 675 9.70 -4.15 -29.99
C PHE A 675 8.70 -3.14 -29.40
N PRO A 676 8.04 -2.31 -30.24
CA PRO A 676 7.13 -1.26 -29.76
C PRO A 676 5.96 -1.75 -28.90
N ASP A 677 5.50 -2.98 -29.13
CA ASP A 677 4.38 -3.60 -28.40
C ASP A 677 4.80 -4.12 -27.00
N PHE A 678 6.08 -4.04 -26.63
CA PHE A 678 6.58 -4.55 -25.35
C PHE A 678 5.81 -3.97 -24.16
N PHE A 679 5.57 -2.65 -24.20
CA PHE A 679 4.94 -1.93 -23.11
C PHE A 679 3.49 -2.36 -22.90
N ILE A 680 2.68 -2.45 -23.96
CA ILE A 680 1.30 -2.93 -23.81
C ILE A 680 1.26 -4.40 -23.38
N ALA A 681 2.17 -5.24 -23.87
CA ALA A 681 2.26 -6.63 -23.46
C ALA A 681 2.52 -6.73 -21.94
N HIS A 682 3.45 -5.92 -21.42
CA HIS A 682 3.73 -5.81 -19.99
C HIS A 682 2.49 -5.39 -19.18
N GLU A 683 1.81 -4.33 -19.59
CA GLU A 683 0.63 -3.82 -18.87
C GLU A 683 -0.55 -4.81 -18.88
N ILE A 684 -0.79 -5.51 -19.99
CA ILE A 684 -1.82 -6.57 -20.04
C ILE A 684 -1.42 -7.77 -19.17
N ALA A 685 -0.13 -8.10 -19.09
CA ALA A 685 0.35 -9.22 -18.26
C ALA A 685 0.04 -8.98 -16.77
N HIS A 686 -0.07 -7.73 -16.32
CA HIS A 686 -0.45 -7.43 -14.94
C HIS A 686 -1.84 -7.94 -14.53
N GLN A 687 -2.75 -8.16 -15.48
CA GLN A 687 -4.05 -8.75 -15.18
C GLN A 687 -3.90 -10.16 -14.56
N TRP A 688 -2.88 -10.92 -14.97
CA TRP A 688 -2.49 -12.18 -14.34
C TRP A 688 -1.53 -11.97 -13.17
N TRP A 689 -0.49 -11.14 -13.36
CA TRP A 689 0.60 -10.96 -12.42
C TRP A 689 0.53 -9.61 -11.70
N GLY A 690 0.09 -9.63 -10.45
CA GLY A 690 -0.11 -8.45 -9.61
C GLY A 690 -1.59 -8.13 -9.34
N GLN A 691 -2.49 -8.56 -10.22
CA GLN A 691 -3.95 -8.47 -10.03
C GLN A 691 -4.59 -9.82 -9.72
N ALA A 692 -4.39 -10.86 -10.52
CA ALA A 692 -4.92 -12.18 -10.18
C ALA A 692 -4.03 -12.92 -9.18
N VAL A 693 -2.71 -12.85 -9.33
CA VAL A 693 -1.74 -13.35 -8.35
C VAL A 693 -1.07 -12.16 -7.69
N GLY A 694 -1.36 -11.93 -6.41
CA GLY A 694 -0.83 -10.81 -5.64
C GLY A 694 0.44 -11.18 -4.90
N TRP A 695 1.07 -10.19 -4.27
CA TRP A 695 2.28 -10.37 -3.46
C TRP A 695 2.00 -10.16 -1.97
N ARG A 696 2.57 -11.01 -1.11
CA ARG A 696 2.29 -11.04 0.35
C ARG A 696 2.91 -9.91 1.17
N ASN A 697 3.93 -9.25 0.63
CA ASN A 697 4.58 -8.08 1.21
C ASN A 697 5.38 -7.36 0.12
N TYR A 698 5.90 -6.16 0.40
CA TYR A 698 6.56 -5.35 -0.63
C TYR A 698 7.82 -5.97 -1.23
N HIS A 699 8.50 -6.89 -0.53
CA HIS A 699 9.70 -7.56 -1.06
C HIS A 699 9.38 -8.47 -2.25
N GLU A 700 8.16 -9.00 -2.26
CA GLU A 700 7.67 -9.97 -3.24
C GLU A 700 7.07 -9.29 -4.48
N GLN A 701 7.17 -7.95 -4.58
CA GLN A 701 6.68 -7.16 -5.71
C GLN A 701 7.28 -7.60 -7.06
N TRP A 702 8.48 -8.20 -7.06
CA TRP A 702 9.10 -8.73 -8.27
C TRP A 702 8.27 -9.85 -8.93
N LEU A 703 7.39 -10.54 -8.19
CA LEU A 703 6.45 -11.51 -8.77
C LEU A 703 5.44 -10.86 -9.72
N SER A 704 5.13 -9.57 -9.52
CA SER A 704 4.33 -8.79 -10.46
C SER A 704 5.20 -8.33 -11.62
N GLU A 705 6.20 -7.50 -11.33
CA GLU A 705 6.97 -6.80 -12.37
C GLU A 705 7.84 -7.74 -13.20
N GLY A 706 8.54 -8.68 -12.56
CA GLY A 706 9.42 -9.63 -13.23
C GLY A 706 8.65 -10.61 -14.12
N PHE A 707 7.46 -11.05 -13.70
CA PHE A 707 6.61 -11.91 -14.54
C PHE A 707 5.98 -11.13 -15.69
N ALA A 708 5.44 -9.93 -15.44
CA ALA A 708 4.89 -9.08 -16.51
C ALA A 708 5.96 -8.76 -17.57
N GLN A 709 7.17 -8.41 -17.11
CA GLN A 709 8.33 -8.17 -17.95
C GLN A 709 8.75 -9.41 -18.76
N TYR A 710 8.76 -10.59 -18.14
CA TYR A 710 9.11 -11.83 -18.85
C TYR A 710 8.02 -12.25 -19.85
N PHE A 711 6.74 -12.08 -19.51
CA PHE A 711 5.62 -12.34 -20.42
C PHE A 711 5.65 -11.42 -21.64
N ALA A 712 6.00 -10.15 -21.47
CA ALA A 712 6.25 -9.24 -22.59
C ALA A 712 7.41 -9.71 -23.49
N ALA A 713 8.50 -10.23 -22.91
CA ALA A 713 9.59 -10.83 -23.67
C ALA A 713 9.16 -12.10 -24.43
N LEU A 714 8.40 -13.00 -23.80
CA LEU A 714 7.84 -14.18 -24.47
C LEU A 714 6.89 -13.80 -25.61
N TYR A 715 6.12 -12.73 -25.46
CA TYR A 715 5.27 -12.24 -26.54
C TYR A 715 6.10 -11.64 -27.69
N ALA A 716 7.19 -10.94 -27.38
CA ALA A 716 8.14 -10.48 -28.39
C ALA A 716 8.75 -11.66 -29.19
N GLN A 717 9.09 -12.75 -28.50
CA GLN A 717 9.54 -14.00 -29.12
C GLN A 717 8.46 -14.57 -30.04
N HIS A 718 7.21 -14.63 -29.58
CA HIS A 718 6.09 -15.13 -30.36
C HIS A 718 5.81 -14.31 -31.63
N GLN A 719 5.81 -12.98 -31.52
CA GLN A 719 5.47 -12.08 -32.63
C GLN A 719 6.63 -11.88 -33.62
N ARG A 720 7.89 -11.85 -33.16
CA ARG A 720 9.05 -11.45 -33.97
C ARG A 720 10.20 -12.46 -34.00
N GLY A 721 10.09 -13.58 -33.31
CA GLY A 721 11.09 -14.65 -33.30
C GLY A 721 12.26 -14.42 -32.33
N ASP A 722 13.20 -15.37 -32.36
CA ASP A 722 14.26 -15.48 -31.37
C ASP A 722 15.24 -14.29 -31.38
N ASP A 723 15.55 -13.71 -32.54
CA ASP A 723 16.51 -12.59 -32.61
C ASP A 723 16.07 -11.37 -31.78
N VAL A 724 14.78 -11.04 -31.82
CA VAL A 724 14.21 -9.95 -31.01
C VAL A 724 14.20 -10.33 -29.54
N PHE A 725 13.81 -11.56 -29.21
CA PHE A 725 13.84 -12.08 -27.85
C PHE A 725 15.24 -12.00 -27.23
N GLN A 726 16.28 -12.43 -27.97
CA GLN A 726 17.66 -12.36 -27.52
C GLN A 726 18.16 -10.92 -27.42
N SER A 727 17.71 -10.00 -28.28
CA SER A 727 18.00 -8.58 -28.12
C SER A 727 17.40 -7.99 -26.83
N VAL A 728 16.19 -8.41 -26.48
CA VAL A 728 15.51 -7.99 -25.24
C VAL A 728 16.25 -8.54 -24.02
N LEU A 729 16.55 -9.84 -24.00
CA LEU A 729 17.30 -10.47 -22.89
C LEU A 729 18.69 -9.86 -22.71
N ARG A 730 19.39 -9.53 -23.80
CA ARG A 730 20.68 -8.82 -23.78
C ARG A 730 20.61 -7.51 -23.01
N GLN A 731 19.61 -6.69 -23.30
CA GLN A 731 19.41 -5.41 -22.61
C GLN A 731 19.04 -5.63 -21.14
N MET A 732 18.18 -6.60 -20.85
CA MET A 732 17.81 -6.96 -19.47
C MET A 732 19.04 -7.37 -18.65
N ARG A 733 19.85 -8.30 -19.17
CA ARG A 733 21.09 -8.76 -18.54
C ARG A 733 22.05 -7.60 -18.28
N LYS A 734 22.34 -6.79 -19.29
CA LYS A 734 23.27 -5.66 -19.16
C LYS A 734 22.87 -4.74 -18.01
N THR A 735 21.62 -4.29 -18.02
CA THR A 735 21.12 -3.36 -16.99
C THR A 735 21.06 -4.00 -15.59
N ALA A 736 20.69 -5.27 -15.51
CA ALA A 736 20.70 -6.03 -14.25
C ALA A 736 22.11 -6.14 -13.66
N MET A 737 23.11 -6.47 -14.48
CA MET A 737 24.50 -6.59 -14.03
C MET A 737 25.08 -5.24 -13.60
N ASP A 738 24.86 -4.19 -14.40
CA ASP A 738 25.34 -2.84 -14.11
C ASP A 738 24.83 -2.28 -12.77
N LYS A 739 23.70 -2.77 -12.27
CA LYS A 739 23.03 -2.27 -11.05
C LYS A 739 22.98 -3.28 -9.91
N SER A 740 23.57 -4.47 -10.04
CA SER A 740 23.47 -5.53 -9.02
C SER A 740 24.11 -5.16 -7.68
N ASP A 741 25.04 -4.20 -7.67
CA ASP A 741 25.68 -3.69 -6.44
C ASP A 741 24.75 -2.85 -5.55
N GLN A 742 23.57 -2.47 -6.04
CA GLN A 742 22.60 -1.68 -5.29
C GLN A 742 21.76 -2.51 -4.31
N GLY A 743 21.78 -3.84 -4.42
CA GLY A 743 21.11 -4.77 -3.53
C GLY A 743 20.37 -5.91 -4.23
N PRO A 744 19.79 -6.85 -3.46
CA PRO A 744 19.04 -7.98 -4.00
C PRO A 744 17.68 -7.54 -4.56
N VAL A 745 17.10 -8.36 -5.44
CA VAL A 745 15.75 -8.13 -6.00
C VAL A 745 14.71 -7.99 -4.88
N TYR A 746 14.88 -8.77 -3.81
CA TYR A 746 14.01 -8.80 -2.64
C TYR A 746 13.94 -7.46 -1.86
N LEU A 747 14.79 -6.46 -2.14
CA LEU A 747 14.61 -5.12 -1.55
C LEU A 747 13.39 -4.37 -2.12
N GLY A 748 12.82 -4.82 -3.24
CA GLY A 748 11.61 -4.23 -3.83
C GLY A 748 11.78 -2.74 -4.11
N TYR A 749 10.76 -1.94 -3.79
CA TYR A 749 10.72 -0.50 -4.07
C TYR A 749 11.84 0.31 -3.42
N ARG A 750 12.57 -0.24 -2.43
CA ARG A 750 13.68 0.44 -1.75
C ARG A 750 14.92 0.59 -2.65
N LEU A 751 15.02 -0.20 -3.70
CA LEU A 751 16.15 -0.19 -4.63
C LEU A 751 16.29 1.15 -5.36
N GLY A 752 17.47 1.78 -5.20
CA GLY A 752 17.78 3.09 -5.79
C GLY A 752 17.20 4.29 -5.06
N HIS A 753 16.31 4.09 -4.08
CA HIS A 753 15.61 5.16 -3.36
C HIS A 753 16.57 6.10 -2.62
N ILE A 754 17.61 5.56 -1.99
CA ILE A 754 18.59 6.33 -1.21
C ILE A 754 19.32 7.40 -2.06
N ARG A 755 19.52 7.13 -3.36
CA ARG A 755 20.22 8.00 -4.32
C ARG A 755 19.30 8.67 -5.34
N ASP A 756 17.98 8.56 -5.18
CA ASP A 756 16.99 9.02 -6.16
C ASP A 756 17.16 8.38 -7.57
N GLU A 757 17.74 7.18 -7.64
CA GLU A 757 18.01 6.45 -8.89
C GLU A 757 16.88 5.46 -9.21
N SER A 758 15.68 5.96 -9.55
CA SER A 758 14.49 5.12 -9.86
C SER A 758 14.73 4.02 -10.93
N ARG A 759 15.73 4.19 -11.80
CA ARG A 759 16.14 3.20 -12.81
C ARG A 759 16.70 1.90 -12.20
N VAL A 760 17.22 1.94 -10.99
CA VAL A 760 17.76 0.75 -10.29
C VAL A 760 16.64 -0.25 -10.00
N PHE A 761 15.51 0.24 -9.49
CA PHE A 761 14.32 -0.58 -9.27
C PHE A 761 13.89 -1.32 -10.55
N ARG A 762 13.82 -0.60 -11.69
CA ARG A 762 13.49 -1.21 -12.98
C ARG A 762 14.55 -2.21 -13.46
N ALA A 763 15.83 -1.89 -13.33
CA ALA A 763 16.91 -2.79 -13.74
C ALA A 763 16.92 -4.12 -12.94
N LEU A 764 16.57 -4.07 -11.65
CA LEU A 764 16.64 -5.25 -10.78
C LEU A 764 15.29 -5.95 -10.64
N VAL A 765 14.22 -5.25 -10.26
CA VAL A 765 12.92 -5.87 -10.01
C VAL A 765 12.26 -6.35 -11.32
N TYR A 766 12.42 -5.60 -12.42
CA TYR A 766 11.84 -5.98 -13.72
C TYR A 766 12.83 -6.84 -14.51
N ASN A 767 13.97 -6.26 -14.89
CA ASN A 767 14.88 -6.90 -15.83
C ASN A 767 15.65 -8.08 -15.22
N LYS A 768 16.24 -7.93 -14.03
CA LYS A 768 16.87 -9.08 -13.33
C LYS A 768 15.81 -10.13 -12.97
N GLY A 769 14.63 -9.73 -12.48
CA GLY A 769 13.51 -10.64 -12.23
C GLY A 769 13.14 -11.50 -13.46
N ALA A 770 12.94 -10.87 -14.63
CA ALA A 770 12.65 -11.56 -15.87
C ALA A 770 13.80 -12.46 -16.36
N ALA A 771 15.05 -11.98 -16.25
CA ALA A 771 16.22 -12.77 -16.61
C ALA A 771 16.37 -14.02 -15.72
N VAL A 772 16.08 -13.90 -14.41
CA VAL A 772 16.08 -15.02 -13.47
C VAL A 772 15.00 -16.04 -13.81
N LEU A 773 13.79 -15.60 -14.22
CA LEU A 773 12.76 -16.52 -14.73
C LEU A 773 13.21 -17.25 -16.00
N HIS A 774 13.89 -16.56 -16.92
CA HIS A 774 14.44 -17.19 -18.11
C HIS A 774 15.54 -18.20 -17.77
N MET A 775 16.45 -17.85 -16.86
CA MET A 775 17.48 -18.77 -16.36
C MET A 775 16.82 -19.99 -15.70
N LEU A 776 15.78 -19.80 -14.88
CA LEU A 776 15.07 -20.93 -14.28
C LEU A 776 14.45 -21.84 -15.34
N ARG A 777 13.80 -21.28 -16.38
CA ARG A 777 13.29 -22.05 -17.53
C ARG A 777 14.39 -22.85 -18.21
N ARG A 778 15.57 -22.27 -18.45
CA ARG A 778 16.73 -22.99 -19.03
C ARG A 778 17.24 -24.07 -18.08
N LEU A 779 17.25 -23.81 -16.78
CA LEU A 779 17.73 -24.75 -15.77
C LEU A 779 16.85 -26.00 -15.70
N VAL A 780 15.52 -25.83 -15.66
CA VAL A 780 14.58 -26.95 -15.44
C VAL A 780 13.97 -27.52 -16.72
N GLY A 781 14.12 -26.82 -17.84
CA GLY A 781 13.52 -27.15 -19.13
C GLY A 781 12.15 -26.48 -19.33
N ASP A 782 11.78 -26.28 -20.60
CA ASP A 782 10.57 -25.56 -21.00
C ASP A 782 9.28 -26.20 -20.47
N GLU A 783 9.11 -27.51 -20.69
CA GLU A 783 7.86 -28.20 -20.36
C GLU A 783 7.60 -28.22 -18.84
N PRO A 784 8.57 -28.61 -17.96
CA PRO A 784 8.38 -28.52 -16.52
C PRO A 784 8.19 -27.08 -16.02
N PHE A 785 8.90 -26.11 -16.60
CA PHE A 785 8.76 -24.69 -16.23
C PHE A 785 7.34 -24.19 -16.46
N PHE A 786 6.79 -24.39 -17.67
CA PHE A 786 5.45 -23.90 -17.98
C PHE A 786 4.35 -24.67 -17.23
N ARG A 787 4.53 -25.98 -16.95
CA ARG A 787 3.61 -26.70 -16.05
C ARG A 787 3.66 -26.15 -14.62
N GLY A 788 4.86 -25.86 -14.11
CA GLY A 788 5.04 -25.30 -12.77
C GLY A 788 4.46 -23.89 -12.66
N LEU A 789 4.58 -23.09 -13.73
CA LEU A 789 3.93 -21.79 -13.86
C LEU A 789 2.40 -21.89 -13.82
N GLN A 790 1.82 -22.84 -14.55
CA GLN A 790 0.37 -23.10 -14.54
C GLN A 790 -0.10 -23.56 -13.16
N ARG A 791 0.66 -24.44 -12.50
CA ARG A 791 0.41 -24.87 -11.12
C ARG A 791 0.44 -23.69 -10.15
N PHE A 792 1.48 -22.86 -10.22
CA PHE A 792 1.63 -21.67 -9.38
C PHE A 792 0.43 -20.74 -9.55
N TYR A 793 0.08 -20.39 -10.79
CA TYR A 793 -1.08 -19.54 -11.06
C TYR A 793 -2.38 -20.14 -10.50
N THR A 794 -2.64 -21.42 -10.78
CA THR A 794 -3.89 -22.09 -10.36
C THR A 794 -4.06 -22.09 -8.84
N VAL A 795 -2.97 -22.36 -8.10
CA VAL A 795 -2.99 -22.41 -6.62
C VAL A 795 -3.04 -21.02 -5.99
N SER A 796 -2.41 -20.04 -6.64
CA SER A 796 -2.22 -18.68 -6.11
C SER A 796 -3.23 -17.64 -6.63
N ARG A 797 -4.14 -18.01 -7.52
CA ARG A 797 -5.20 -17.13 -8.04
C ARG A 797 -6.00 -16.52 -6.89
N PHE A 798 -6.19 -15.21 -6.94
CA PHE A 798 -6.80 -14.34 -5.93
C PHE A 798 -6.25 -14.53 -4.52
N LYS A 799 -4.94 -14.75 -4.42
CA LYS A 799 -4.20 -14.81 -3.16
C LYS A 799 -2.98 -13.91 -3.26
N LYS A 800 -2.47 -13.53 -2.10
CA LYS A 800 -1.16 -12.92 -1.97
C LYS A 800 -0.13 -13.99 -1.60
N VAL A 801 0.91 -14.11 -2.44
CA VAL A 801 1.93 -15.15 -2.33
C VAL A 801 3.32 -14.55 -2.39
N GLY A 802 4.34 -15.36 -2.15
CA GLY A 802 5.72 -14.95 -2.35
C GLY A 802 6.53 -15.95 -3.15
N THR A 803 7.83 -15.69 -3.17
CA THR A 803 8.82 -16.42 -3.97
C THR A 803 8.82 -17.91 -3.62
N GLU A 804 8.58 -18.25 -2.35
CA GLU A 804 8.59 -19.62 -1.85
C GLU A 804 7.46 -20.48 -2.46
N GLU A 805 6.27 -19.91 -2.66
CA GLU A 805 5.15 -20.58 -3.32
C GLU A 805 5.44 -20.84 -4.81
N PHE A 806 6.10 -19.90 -5.48
CA PHE A 806 6.55 -20.11 -6.87
C PHE A 806 7.64 -21.18 -6.95
N ARG A 807 8.66 -21.11 -6.08
CA ARG A 807 9.70 -22.14 -5.97
C ARG A 807 9.04 -23.51 -5.81
N SER A 808 8.20 -23.67 -4.79
CA SER A 808 7.54 -24.95 -4.48
C SER A 808 6.75 -25.50 -5.68
N ALA A 809 6.05 -24.65 -6.42
CA ALA A 809 5.32 -25.07 -7.62
C ALA A 809 6.24 -25.62 -8.73
N ILE A 810 7.43 -25.03 -8.94
CA ILE A 810 8.43 -25.56 -9.89
C ILE A 810 9.08 -26.85 -9.35
N GLU A 811 9.40 -26.91 -8.05
CA GLU A 811 9.99 -28.10 -7.43
C GLU A 811 9.04 -29.31 -7.52
N MET A 812 7.73 -29.12 -7.35
CA MET A 812 6.73 -30.18 -7.52
C MET A 812 6.70 -30.78 -8.93
N GLU A 813 6.99 -29.98 -9.96
CA GLU A 813 7.00 -30.44 -11.36
C GLU A 813 8.34 -31.05 -11.79
N THR A 814 9.41 -30.73 -11.07
CA THR A 814 10.79 -31.07 -11.49
C THR A 814 11.49 -32.06 -10.55
N GLY A 815 11.05 -32.17 -9.30
CA GLY A 815 11.71 -32.94 -8.24
C GLY A 815 13.06 -32.37 -7.80
N ARG A 816 13.43 -31.17 -8.24
CA ARG A 816 14.73 -30.54 -7.95
C ARG A 816 14.60 -29.58 -6.78
N ASN A 817 15.58 -29.57 -5.88
CA ASN A 817 15.70 -28.51 -4.88
C ASN A 817 16.23 -27.23 -5.55
N LEU A 818 15.53 -26.13 -5.36
CA LEU A 818 15.80 -24.82 -5.96
C LEU A 818 16.16 -23.75 -4.91
N ASP A 819 16.39 -24.14 -3.64
CA ASP A 819 16.71 -23.20 -2.56
C ASP A 819 17.91 -22.32 -2.90
N ARG A 820 19.01 -22.94 -3.32
CA ARG A 820 20.23 -22.23 -3.72
C ARG A 820 19.98 -21.29 -4.90
N PHE A 821 19.15 -21.67 -5.86
CA PHE A 821 18.84 -20.82 -6.99
C PHE A 821 18.18 -19.52 -6.53
N PHE A 822 17.10 -19.60 -5.73
CA PHE A 822 16.40 -18.39 -5.27
C PHE A 822 17.21 -17.59 -4.24
N GLU A 823 17.98 -18.25 -3.36
CA GLU A 823 18.90 -17.58 -2.42
C GLU A 823 19.96 -16.74 -3.12
N ARG A 824 20.49 -17.21 -4.25
CA ARG A 824 21.49 -16.46 -4.99
C ARG A 824 20.89 -15.37 -5.87
N TRP A 825 19.79 -15.66 -6.55
CA TRP A 825 19.30 -14.78 -7.61
C TRP A 825 18.26 -13.74 -7.18
N ILE A 826 17.42 -14.05 -6.18
CA ILE A 826 16.37 -13.16 -5.68
C ILE A 826 16.80 -12.50 -4.37
N TYR A 827 17.32 -13.30 -3.44
CA TYR A 827 17.68 -12.85 -2.10
C TYR A 827 19.12 -12.32 -2.00
N GLY A 828 19.98 -12.68 -2.96
CA GLY A 828 21.38 -12.23 -3.07
C GLY A 828 21.59 -11.10 -4.08
N SER A 829 22.65 -10.31 -3.85
CA SER A 829 23.09 -9.22 -4.75
C SER A 829 24.36 -9.56 -5.53
N THR A 830 25.07 -10.63 -5.16
CA THR A 830 26.31 -11.08 -5.78
C THR A 830 26.07 -11.70 -7.16
N LEU A 831 27.06 -11.59 -8.05
CA LEU A 831 27.06 -12.21 -9.37
C LEU A 831 28.19 -13.26 -9.45
N PRO A 832 27.95 -14.42 -10.09
CA PRO A 832 28.99 -15.42 -10.28
C PRO A 832 30.04 -14.93 -11.28
N LYS A 833 31.31 -15.20 -10.95
CA LYS A 833 32.44 -15.05 -11.87
C LYS A 833 32.84 -16.42 -12.39
N LEU A 834 32.82 -16.61 -13.70
CA LEU A 834 33.07 -17.88 -14.36
C LEU A 834 34.38 -17.84 -15.12
N LYS A 835 35.26 -18.80 -14.86
CA LYS A 835 36.41 -19.11 -15.71
C LYS A 835 36.03 -20.25 -16.65
N PHE A 836 36.23 -20.04 -17.94
CA PHE A 836 35.79 -20.95 -18.99
C PHE A 836 36.97 -21.42 -19.83
N ALA A 837 37.05 -22.73 -20.06
CA ALA A 837 37.99 -23.34 -20.99
C ALA A 837 37.32 -24.50 -21.73
N TYR A 838 37.77 -24.79 -22.95
CA TYR A 838 37.30 -25.96 -23.67
C TYR A 838 38.43 -26.61 -24.46
N ARG A 839 38.31 -27.92 -24.70
CA ARG A 839 39.19 -28.68 -25.58
C ARG A 839 38.41 -29.76 -26.31
N VAL A 840 38.88 -30.16 -27.49
CA VAL A 840 38.29 -31.25 -28.26
C VAL A 840 39.07 -32.53 -27.96
N GLU A 841 38.35 -33.59 -27.56
CA GLU A 841 38.88 -34.92 -27.30
C GLU A 841 38.12 -35.95 -28.16
N GLY A 842 38.74 -36.38 -29.26
CA GLY A 842 38.09 -37.31 -30.20
C GLY A 842 36.86 -36.66 -30.86
N SER A 843 35.69 -37.26 -30.68
CA SER A 843 34.39 -36.75 -31.15
C SER A 843 33.68 -35.83 -30.17
N ASP A 844 34.29 -35.53 -29.02
CA ASP A 844 33.64 -34.78 -27.95
C ASP A 844 34.32 -33.42 -27.71
N LEU A 845 33.50 -32.44 -27.35
CA LEU A 845 33.95 -31.21 -26.72
C LEU A 845 33.93 -31.40 -25.20
N VAL A 846 35.07 -31.20 -24.54
CA VAL A 846 35.17 -31.14 -23.08
C VAL A 846 35.18 -29.67 -22.68
N VAL A 847 34.10 -29.24 -22.01
CA VAL A 847 33.93 -27.89 -21.48
C VAL A 847 34.26 -27.90 -19.99
N HIS A 848 35.25 -27.11 -19.60
CA HIS A 848 35.60 -26.85 -18.22
C HIS A 848 35.07 -25.48 -17.78
N VAL A 849 34.32 -25.45 -16.68
CA VAL A 849 33.84 -24.19 -16.08
C VAL A 849 34.13 -24.19 -14.59
N GLU A 850 34.75 -23.12 -14.09
CA GLU A 850 35.05 -22.90 -12.68
C GLU A 850 34.37 -21.61 -12.17
N GLN A 851 33.68 -21.69 -11.03
CA GLN A 851 33.05 -20.56 -10.33
C GLN A 851 34.03 -19.95 -9.32
N ILE A 852 34.50 -18.73 -9.61
CA ILE A 852 35.41 -17.96 -8.77
C ILE A 852 34.60 -17.22 -7.70
N GLY A 853 34.95 -17.43 -6.42
CA GLY A 853 34.33 -16.76 -5.28
C GLY A 853 34.05 -17.73 -4.13
N SER A 854 33.55 -17.22 -3.01
CA SER A 854 33.13 -18.05 -1.87
C SER A 854 31.79 -18.75 -2.14
N GLU A 855 30.88 -18.08 -2.85
CA GLU A 855 29.54 -18.57 -3.13
C GLU A 855 29.51 -19.49 -4.37
N ILE A 856 28.55 -20.41 -4.40
CA ILE A 856 28.27 -21.30 -5.54
C ILE A 856 26.87 -20.96 -6.04
N PHE A 857 26.74 -20.82 -7.36
CA PHE A 857 25.50 -20.53 -8.06
C PHE A 857 25.05 -21.73 -8.89
N ASP A 858 23.75 -21.81 -9.12
CA ASP A 858 23.16 -22.66 -10.15
C ASP A 858 23.04 -21.84 -11.44
N VAL A 859 24.01 -22.03 -12.35
CA VAL A 859 24.09 -21.26 -13.60
C VAL A 859 23.81 -22.15 -14.82
N PRO A 860 22.67 -21.98 -15.50
CA PRO A 860 22.44 -22.58 -16.82
C PRO A 860 23.18 -21.75 -17.87
N LEU A 861 24.38 -22.20 -18.24
CA LEU A 861 25.28 -21.49 -19.15
C LEU A 861 24.98 -21.85 -20.61
N PRO A 862 24.45 -20.94 -21.46
CA PRO A 862 24.28 -21.20 -22.88
C PRO A 862 25.62 -21.09 -23.63
N LEU A 863 25.88 -22.04 -24.52
CA LEU A 863 27.01 -22.06 -25.46
C LEU A 863 26.49 -22.24 -26.88
N THR A 864 27.06 -21.51 -27.83
CA THR A 864 26.81 -21.75 -29.27
C THR A 864 28.02 -22.44 -29.87
N LEU A 865 27.83 -23.69 -30.31
CA LEU A 865 28.85 -24.47 -31.02
C LEU A 865 28.85 -24.06 -32.49
N GLN A 866 29.92 -23.41 -32.93
CA GLN A 866 30.11 -23.02 -34.32
C GLN A 866 30.79 -24.18 -35.06
N TYR A 867 30.17 -24.64 -36.14
CA TYR A 867 30.73 -25.69 -36.99
C TYR A 867 31.23 -25.13 -38.33
N THR A 868 32.21 -25.81 -38.92
CA THR A 868 32.70 -25.46 -40.27
C THR A 868 31.84 -26.07 -41.38
N ASP A 869 31.19 -27.20 -41.08
CA ASP A 869 30.50 -28.08 -42.02
C ASP A 869 28.96 -28.05 -41.86
N ARG A 870 28.44 -27.33 -40.86
CA ARG A 870 27.00 -27.25 -40.59
C ARG A 870 26.60 -25.98 -39.84
N LYS A 871 25.30 -25.81 -39.66
CA LYS A 871 24.73 -24.70 -38.88
C LYS A 871 25.18 -24.76 -37.41
N PRO A 872 25.27 -23.61 -36.73
CA PRO A 872 25.59 -23.57 -35.30
C PRO A 872 24.54 -24.33 -34.48
N VAL A 873 24.95 -24.87 -33.34
CA VAL A 873 24.08 -25.59 -32.40
C VAL A 873 24.21 -24.97 -31.01
N ASP A 874 23.09 -24.60 -30.42
CA ASP A 874 23.06 -24.10 -29.04
C ASP A 874 22.91 -25.25 -28.05
N VAL A 875 23.73 -25.22 -27.00
CA VAL A 875 23.73 -26.19 -25.90
C VAL A 875 23.76 -25.45 -24.56
N VAL A 876 23.19 -26.06 -23.52
CA VAL A 876 23.21 -25.50 -22.16
C VAL A 876 24.07 -26.39 -21.27
N VAL A 877 25.04 -25.79 -20.59
CA VAL A 877 25.88 -26.45 -19.59
C VAL A 877 25.41 -26.02 -18.20
N PHE A 878 25.07 -26.97 -17.35
CA PHE A 878 24.60 -26.69 -16.00
C PHE A 878 25.77 -26.61 -15.02
N VAL A 879 26.18 -25.39 -14.68
CA VAL A 879 27.25 -25.13 -13.71
C VAL A 879 26.65 -25.08 -12.31
N THR A 880 26.64 -26.21 -11.62
CA THR A 880 26.03 -26.38 -10.28
C THR A 880 27.06 -26.61 -9.17
N ASP A 881 28.31 -26.87 -9.54
CA ASP A 881 29.44 -27.11 -8.62
C ASP A 881 30.52 -26.04 -8.77
N ARG A 882 31.50 -26.06 -7.86
CA ARG A 882 32.65 -25.14 -7.89
C ARG A 882 33.38 -25.20 -9.22
N ALA A 883 33.57 -26.40 -9.75
CA ALA A 883 34.12 -26.64 -11.07
C ALA A 883 33.44 -27.86 -11.69
N ILE A 884 33.22 -27.83 -13.00
CA ILE A 884 32.64 -28.95 -13.75
C ILE A 884 33.45 -29.21 -15.02
N ASP A 885 33.46 -30.48 -15.44
CA ASP A 885 33.89 -30.92 -16.76
C ASP A 885 32.71 -31.59 -17.47
N GLN A 886 32.15 -30.92 -18.48
CA GLN A 886 31.03 -31.44 -19.26
C GLN A 886 31.52 -31.92 -20.63
N ARG A 887 31.25 -33.20 -20.96
CA ARG A 887 31.47 -33.74 -22.30
C ARG A 887 30.22 -33.52 -23.15
N ILE A 888 30.39 -32.99 -24.35
CA ILE A 888 29.33 -32.68 -25.32
C ILE A 888 29.69 -33.33 -26.65
N PRO A 889 28.90 -34.28 -27.16
CA PRO A 889 29.16 -34.90 -28.47
C PRO A 889 29.12 -33.86 -29.59
N LEU A 890 30.14 -33.85 -30.45
CA LEU A 890 30.18 -32.96 -31.60
C LEU A 890 29.40 -33.57 -32.77
N ALA A 891 28.55 -32.75 -33.37
CA ALA A 891 27.78 -33.13 -34.56
C ALA A 891 28.55 -32.89 -35.89
N GLY A 892 29.80 -32.42 -35.83
CA GLY A 892 30.59 -32.04 -36.99
C GLY A 892 31.95 -31.45 -36.58
N THR A 893 32.65 -30.86 -37.54
CA THR A 893 33.98 -30.27 -37.30
C THR A 893 33.85 -28.90 -36.66
N LEU A 894 34.13 -28.83 -35.35
CA LEU A 894 34.02 -27.61 -34.54
C LEU A 894 34.98 -26.52 -35.03
N ARG A 895 34.42 -25.34 -35.33
CA ARG A 895 35.14 -24.11 -35.66
C ARG A 895 35.50 -23.29 -34.41
N GLY A 896 34.59 -23.27 -33.44
CA GLY A 896 34.73 -22.47 -32.23
C GLY A 896 33.52 -22.61 -31.31
N VAL A 897 33.65 -22.09 -30.10
CA VAL A 897 32.58 -22.06 -29.10
C VAL A 897 32.35 -20.62 -28.69
N ASP A 898 31.16 -20.09 -28.97
CA ASP A 898 30.76 -18.78 -28.46
C ASP A 898 30.14 -18.97 -27.07
N PHE A 899 30.76 -18.39 -26.06
CA PHE A 899 30.22 -18.38 -24.70
C PHE A 899 29.13 -17.34 -24.56
N ASN A 900 27.95 -17.73 -24.05
CA ASN A 900 26.87 -16.82 -23.67
C ASN A 900 26.53 -15.76 -24.72
N LYS A 901 26.55 -16.13 -26.01
CA LYS A 901 26.27 -15.23 -27.14
C LYS A 901 24.88 -14.59 -27.06
N GLU A 902 23.94 -15.34 -26.49
CA GLU A 902 22.57 -14.94 -26.22
C GLU A 902 22.44 -14.06 -24.97
N ASP A 903 23.51 -13.88 -24.19
CA ASP A 903 23.50 -13.13 -22.92
C ASP A 903 22.40 -13.64 -21.96
N GLY A 904 22.11 -14.95 -22.04
CA GLY A 904 21.04 -15.61 -21.30
C GLY A 904 21.38 -15.96 -19.84
N CYS A 905 22.64 -15.79 -19.41
CA CYS A 905 23.05 -16.01 -18.02
C CYS A 905 23.66 -14.76 -17.36
N LEU A 906 23.24 -14.42 -16.15
CA LEU A 906 23.75 -13.31 -15.35
C LEU A 906 25.10 -13.64 -14.69
N ALA A 907 26.17 -13.76 -15.48
CA ALA A 907 27.51 -14.08 -14.98
C ALA A 907 28.58 -13.18 -15.61
N ASP A 908 29.63 -12.89 -14.83
CA ASP A 908 30.86 -12.29 -15.31
C ASP A 908 31.80 -13.39 -15.82
N VAL A 909 32.37 -13.20 -17.01
CA VAL A 909 33.34 -14.16 -17.57
C VAL A 909 34.74 -13.63 -17.38
N VAL A 910 35.54 -14.36 -16.62
CA VAL A 910 36.96 -14.06 -16.42
C VAL A 910 37.73 -14.85 -17.47
N LYS A 911 38.39 -14.13 -18.37
CA LYS A 911 39.27 -14.71 -19.39
C LYS A 911 40.59 -15.17 -18.81
#